data_AF-A0A960XZX0-F1
#
_entry.id   AF-A0A960XZX0-F1
#
_cell.length_a   1.000
_cell.length_b   1.000
_cell.length_c   1.000
_cell.angle_alpha   90.00
_cell.angle_beta   90.00
_cell.angle_gamma   90.00
#
_symmetry.space_group_name_H-M   'P 1'
#
loop_
_entity.id
_entity.type
_entity.pdbx_description
1 polymer ?
#
loop_
_entity_poly.entity_id
_entity_poly.type
_entity_poly.pdbx_seq_one_letter_code
_entity_poly.pdbx_strand_id
1 'polypeptide(L)'
;MKEKSTSNPPTKKSFIKSPQSMNMFSATARSIMDELRDKHKAIEQHGIKKIHPSELVTLDRVSTFLSKYSNLSEQAKSTESIDQALKVLTDQESNGKERYLYLYPFLLKSGNKVSSKIALISPQNAHEVDVIPYRQACFDYSKPMIDLILTNRAKKSKEINEDQPGNSLILKNKQGENWLNPERFSLESEISSLLKSGFKPYKFIPIRDFIEDFLEYGNGKKSIEEITPNYHIIIDEIQLNEDGSYKVQPEVVIHYRAQADGLEKFAMEYLPKLADSGSSESKQLIHDYRFNHMDAALPGRKQNRDKVKALISMIKAFPFSQTNSDLSKSVQETCDKSIRILNTLIINMDKIIERKYASIEKKLVLNINQMISDHTKSKMTLLTLDLKKEIEGSGIKDTQKINELIEFLEKEISKTFGIRSIENSKSKFYTIDQSYMASVLHKYGTTSKDDPEMQKEYEIAMKINEEMISSKNPRLNINLNEEHVEKMNQDLNRMAIESKAKEKSDFFQNKFNSTVFLITLILGITVTTFLFSLGEDFEYILFGLPLTLFISFMAATIIKKKEPSMNDEPSKDTKTKMPSIDMREESKEEKMNQIAKAASKHVFPANYHHISEKVYSSQSLKDKIQDHIEEIKLSVPVLKKEADMQKVASTIEHSILNTSITIAIPGDVTVPNKPSSIIISRNDFKAPLYRRQLADFYREEMEKKKTDKALVGYYKFLINTLEIEYPKYLNKKIR
;
A
#
# COMPACT_ATOMS: atom_id res chain seq x y z
N MET A 1 4.57 -17.69 -18.39
CA MET A 1 3.38 -17.01 -18.94
C MET A 1 2.16 -17.56 -18.21
N LYS A 2 1.59 -16.79 -17.28
CA LYS A 2 0.37 -17.16 -16.55
C LYS A 2 -0.82 -16.52 -17.26
N GLU A 3 -1.81 -17.34 -17.62
CA GLU A 3 -3.09 -16.90 -18.13
C GLU A 3 -3.69 -15.86 -17.19
N LYS A 4 -3.98 -14.67 -17.74
CA LYS A 4 -4.86 -13.70 -17.12
C LYS A 4 -6.23 -14.38 -17.02
N SER A 5 -6.68 -14.68 -15.81
CA SER A 5 -8.07 -15.04 -15.56
C SER A 5 -8.94 -13.84 -15.95
N THR A 6 -9.47 -13.87 -17.16
CA THR A 6 -10.60 -13.03 -17.56
C THR A 6 -11.75 -13.34 -16.62
N SER A 7 -12.16 -12.35 -15.82
CA SER A 7 -13.46 -12.37 -15.15
C SER A 7 -14.52 -12.76 -16.18
N ASN A 8 -15.31 -13.80 -15.90
CA ASN A 8 -16.40 -14.19 -16.78
C ASN A 8 -17.29 -12.96 -17.07
N PRO A 9 -17.68 -12.72 -18.32
CA PRO A 9 -18.66 -11.68 -18.63
C PRO A 9 -20.04 -12.08 -18.10
N PRO A 10 -20.94 -11.13 -17.80
CA PRO A 10 -22.30 -11.43 -17.38
C PRO A 10 -23.00 -12.27 -18.46
N THR A 11 -23.42 -13.48 -18.11
CA THR A 11 -23.79 -14.56 -19.05
C THR A 11 -25.24 -14.55 -19.53
N LYS A 12 -26.09 -13.64 -19.04
CA LYS A 12 -27.49 -13.54 -19.50
C LYS A 12 -27.61 -12.49 -20.60
N LYS A 13 -27.84 -12.95 -21.84
CA LYS A 13 -28.31 -12.09 -22.94
C LYS A 13 -29.51 -11.28 -22.45
N SER A 14 -29.35 -9.96 -22.44
CA SER A 14 -30.39 -9.01 -22.05
C SER A 14 -30.54 -8.04 -23.21
N PHE A 15 -31.74 -7.99 -23.75
CA PHE A 15 -32.08 -7.14 -24.87
C PHE A 15 -33.20 -6.19 -24.47
N ILE A 16 -33.14 -4.97 -24.98
CA ILE A 16 -34.24 -4.01 -24.91
C ILE A 16 -34.82 -3.80 -26.29
N LYS A 17 -36.15 -3.72 -26.38
CA LYS A 17 -36.86 -3.61 -27.66
C LYS A 17 -37.30 -2.19 -27.91
N SER A 18 -37.34 -1.79 -29.17
CA SER A 18 -37.99 -0.56 -29.59
C SER A 18 -39.50 -0.71 -29.44
N PRO A 19 -40.22 0.31 -28.94
CA PRO A 19 -41.67 0.24 -28.80
C PRO A 19 -42.38 0.12 -30.15
N GLN A 20 -43.41 -0.73 -30.19
CA GLN A 20 -44.21 -0.96 -31.40
C GLN A 20 -45.02 0.28 -31.81
N SER A 21 -45.41 1.12 -30.85
CA SER A 21 -46.07 2.40 -31.10
C SER A 21 -45.70 3.42 -30.02
N MET A 22 -45.13 4.56 -30.41
CA MET A 22 -44.81 5.64 -29.45
C MET A 22 -46.07 6.29 -28.84
N ASN A 23 -47.24 6.09 -29.45
CA ASN A 23 -48.52 6.66 -28.97
C ASN A 23 -49.01 6.02 -27.67
N MET A 24 -48.49 4.85 -27.28
CA MET A 24 -48.81 4.20 -26.02
C MET A 24 -48.20 4.90 -24.79
N PHE A 25 -47.25 5.83 -25.01
CA PHE A 25 -46.53 6.50 -23.92
C PHE A 25 -47.01 7.94 -23.68
N SER A 26 -46.83 8.40 -22.43
CA SER A 26 -47.00 9.81 -22.08
C SER A 26 -46.05 10.71 -22.88
N ALA A 27 -46.38 12.00 -22.99
CA ALA A 27 -45.52 12.97 -23.66
C ALA A 27 -44.11 13.05 -23.02
N THR A 28 -44.04 12.92 -21.69
CA THR A 28 -42.78 12.84 -20.94
C THR A 28 -41.95 11.62 -21.35
N ALA A 29 -42.54 10.43 -21.36
CA ALA A 29 -41.83 9.19 -21.72
C ALA A 29 -41.33 9.20 -23.17
N ARG A 30 -42.14 9.72 -24.11
CA ARG A 30 -41.71 9.92 -25.51
C ARG A 30 -40.50 10.84 -25.62
N SER A 31 -40.57 12.00 -24.94
CA SER A 31 -39.50 13.00 -24.99
C SER A 31 -38.18 12.49 -24.38
N ILE A 32 -38.25 11.67 -23.32
CA ILE A 32 -37.08 10.98 -22.76
C ILE A 32 -36.47 10.04 -23.83
N MET A 33 -37.28 9.22 -24.48
CA MET A 33 -36.81 8.26 -25.48
C MET A 33 -36.21 8.95 -26.71
N ASP A 34 -36.82 10.06 -27.18
CA ASP A 34 -36.31 10.83 -28.31
C ASP A 34 -34.93 11.45 -28.00
N GLU A 35 -34.77 12.08 -26.83
CA GLU A 35 -33.47 12.65 -26.43
C GLU A 35 -32.39 11.56 -26.33
N LEU A 36 -32.73 10.39 -25.75
CA LEU A 36 -31.80 9.27 -25.66
C LEU A 36 -31.36 8.77 -27.04
N ARG A 37 -32.30 8.68 -27.99
CA ARG A 37 -32.01 8.28 -29.36
C ARG A 37 -31.06 9.27 -30.04
N ASP A 38 -31.34 10.56 -29.92
CA ASP A 38 -30.55 11.61 -30.57
C ASP A 38 -29.13 11.69 -29.98
N LYS A 39 -29.00 11.57 -28.65
CA LYS A 39 -27.72 11.56 -27.97
C LYS A 39 -26.89 10.34 -28.31
N HIS A 40 -27.50 9.17 -28.38
CA HIS A 40 -26.75 7.96 -28.70
C HIS A 40 -26.33 7.91 -30.19
N LYS A 41 -27.17 8.38 -31.12
CA LYS A 41 -26.78 8.55 -32.53
C LYS A 41 -25.54 9.43 -32.70
N ALA A 42 -25.43 10.51 -31.93
CA ALA A 42 -24.25 11.36 -31.96
C ALA A 42 -22.96 10.62 -31.53
N ILE A 43 -23.05 9.72 -30.53
CA ILE A 43 -21.92 8.91 -30.07
C ILE A 43 -21.45 7.94 -31.16
N GLU A 44 -22.39 7.31 -31.89
CA GLU A 44 -22.06 6.39 -33.00
C GLU A 44 -21.36 7.12 -34.16
N GLN A 45 -21.79 8.33 -34.50
CA GLN A 45 -21.22 9.14 -35.59
C GLN A 45 -19.79 9.60 -35.33
N HIS A 46 -19.38 9.74 -34.06
CA HIS A 46 -18.03 10.17 -33.68
C HIS A 46 -16.98 9.04 -33.67
N GLY A 47 -17.33 7.81 -34.11
CA GLY A 47 -16.36 6.74 -34.38
C GLY A 47 -15.69 6.14 -33.14
N ILE A 48 -16.35 6.23 -31.98
CA ILE A 48 -15.81 5.79 -30.70
C ILE A 48 -15.82 4.26 -30.64
N LYS A 49 -14.63 3.64 -30.68
CA LYS A 49 -14.48 2.17 -30.67
C LYS A 49 -14.85 1.49 -29.35
N LYS A 50 -14.97 2.25 -28.25
CA LYS A 50 -15.28 1.71 -26.92
C LYS A 50 -16.23 2.65 -26.17
N ILE A 51 -17.41 2.14 -25.79
CA ILE A 51 -18.43 2.88 -25.03
C ILE A 51 -17.81 3.39 -23.73
N HIS A 52 -17.86 4.70 -23.49
CA HIS A 52 -17.42 5.31 -22.23
C HIS A 52 -18.63 5.84 -21.43
N PRO A 53 -18.80 5.48 -20.14
CA PRO A 53 -20.00 5.84 -19.37
C PRO A 53 -20.27 7.34 -19.22
N SER A 54 -19.25 8.20 -19.34
CA SER A 54 -19.43 9.66 -19.29
C SER A 54 -20.16 10.24 -20.50
N GLU A 55 -20.21 9.50 -21.60
CA GLU A 55 -20.89 9.89 -22.84
C GLU A 55 -22.37 9.47 -22.80
N LEU A 56 -22.71 8.47 -21.97
CA LEU A 56 -24.07 8.02 -21.79
C LEU A 56 -24.92 9.08 -21.11
N VAL A 57 -26.20 9.08 -21.47
CA VAL A 57 -27.17 9.93 -20.80
C VAL A 57 -27.45 9.38 -19.41
N THR A 58 -27.43 10.27 -18.42
CA THR A 58 -27.62 9.92 -17.02
C THR A 58 -28.91 10.52 -16.44
N LEU A 59 -29.50 9.81 -15.49
CA LEU A 59 -30.78 10.14 -14.87
C LEU A 59 -30.81 11.56 -14.27
N ASP A 60 -29.71 12.02 -13.67
CA ASP A 60 -29.55 13.37 -13.11
C ASP A 60 -29.73 14.50 -14.14
N ARG A 61 -29.61 14.20 -15.44
CA ARG A 61 -29.74 15.17 -16.52
C ARG A 61 -31.11 15.19 -17.20
N VAL A 62 -31.99 14.24 -16.90
CA VAL A 62 -33.30 14.09 -17.56
C VAL A 62 -34.14 15.37 -17.47
N SER A 63 -34.26 15.95 -16.27
CA SER A 63 -34.99 17.22 -16.09
C SER A 63 -34.42 18.36 -16.96
N THR A 64 -33.09 18.43 -17.11
CA THR A 64 -32.41 19.44 -17.94
C THR A 64 -32.64 19.24 -19.44
N PHE A 65 -32.90 18.01 -19.89
CA PHE A 65 -33.26 17.77 -21.29
C PHE A 65 -34.73 18.13 -21.54
N LEU A 66 -35.63 17.69 -20.66
CA LEU A 66 -37.05 17.97 -20.78
C LEU A 66 -37.38 19.47 -20.70
N SER A 67 -36.55 20.26 -20.01
CA SER A 67 -36.72 21.72 -19.98
C SER A 67 -36.49 22.40 -21.33
N LYS A 68 -35.78 21.76 -22.27
CA LYS A 68 -35.57 22.28 -23.64
C LYS A 68 -36.78 22.12 -24.55
N TYR A 69 -37.70 21.23 -24.20
CA TYR A 69 -38.91 20.98 -24.96
C TYR A 69 -39.96 22.03 -24.60
N SER A 70 -40.10 23.05 -25.46
CA SER A 70 -41.09 24.12 -25.32
C SER A 70 -42.54 23.63 -25.44
N ASN A 71 -42.75 22.50 -26.10
CA ASN A 71 -44.03 21.83 -26.30
C ASN A 71 -44.46 20.94 -25.11
N LEU A 72 -43.61 20.72 -24.12
CA LEU A 72 -43.95 20.00 -22.89
C LEU A 72 -44.48 20.98 -21.83
N SER A 73 -45.61 20.65 -21.20
CA SER A 73 -46.15 21.42 -20.07
C SER A 73 -45.26 21.31 -18.83
N GLU A 74 -45.32 22.28 -17.92
CA GLU A 74 -44.56 22.25 -16.66
C GLU A 74 -44.91 21.03 -15.80
N GLN A 75 -46.17 20.61 -15.80
CA GLN A 75 -46.58 19.36 -15.13
C GLN A 75 -45.92 18.13 -15.75
N ALA A 76 -45.75 18.08 -17.08
CA ALA A 76 -45.07 16.98 -17.76
C ALA A 76 -43.55 16.94 -17.49
N LYS A 77 -42.97 18.04 -16.98
CA LYS A 77 -41.56 18.14 -16.57
C LYS A 77 -41.34 17.86 -15.08
N SER A 78 -42.42 17.64 -14.30
CA SER A 78 -42.34 17.41 -12.85
C SER A 78 -41.68 16.07 -12.52
N THR A 79 -41.16 15.96 -11.29
CA THR A 79 -40.54 14.73 -10.77
C THR A 79 -41.50 13.56 -10.81
N GLU A 80 -42.78 13.76 -10.49
CA GLU A 80 -43.81 12.72 -10.49
C GLU A 80 -44.08 12.19 -11.90
N SER A 81 -44.15 13.07 -12.90
CA SER A 81 -44.33 12.69 -14.30
C SER A 81 -43.14 11.90 -14.84
N ILE A 82 -41.92 12.28 -14.44
CA ILE A 82 -40.70 11.55 -14.80
C ILE A 82 -40.65 10.18 -14.09
N ASP A 83 -41.02 10.10 -12.81
CA ASP A 83 -41.13 8.82 -12.08
C ASP A 83 -42.10 7.85 -12.78
N GLN A 84 -43.28 8.34 -13.17
CA GLN A 84 -44.27 7.53 -13.89
C GLN A 84 -43.74 7.09 -15.26
N ALA A 85 -43.07 7.98 -16.00
CA ALA A 85 -42.44 7.65 -17.27
C ALA A 85 -41.37 6.56 -17.11
N LEU A 86 -40.49 6.68 -16.12
CA LEU A 86 -39.45 5.68 -15.84
C LEU A 86 -40.06 4.33 -15.44
N LYS A 87 -41.14 4.32 -14.65
CA LYS A 87 -41.84 3.08 -14.26
C LYS A 87 -42.37 2.31 -15.47
N VAL A 88 -42.95 3.03 -16.44
CA VAL A 88 -43.48 2.45 -17.69
C VAL A 88 -42.35 2.00 -18.60
N LEU A 89 -41.34 2.84 -18.83
CA LEU A 89 -40.23 2.54 -19.75
C LEU A 89 -39.35 1.37 -19.26
N THR A 90 -39.22 1.21 -17.95
CA THR A 90 -38.48 0.09 -17.33
C THR A 90 -39.35 -1.14 -17.09
N ASP A 91 -40.64 -1.08 -17.43
CA ASP A 91 -41.63 -2.14 -17.22
C ASP A 91 -41.59 -2.69 -15.78
N GLN A 92 -41.63 -1.79 -14.80
CA GLN A 92 -41.48 -2.16 -13.39
C GLN A 92 -42.63 -3.06 -12.91
N GLU A 93 -43.84 -2.94 -13.48
CA GLU A 93 -45.02 -3.71 -13.07
C GLU A 93 -44.94 -5.18 -13.50
N SER A 94 -44.32 -5.48 -14.65
CA SER A 94 -44.17 -6.85 -15.15
C SER A 94 -42.80 -7.45 -14.85
N ASN A 95 -42.05 -6.87 -13.90
CA ASN A 95 -40.65 -7.20 -13.59
C ASN A 95 -39.67 -7.04 -14.76
N GLY A 96 -40.04 -6.24 -15.76
CA GLY A 96 -39.17 -5.91 -16.87
C GLY A 96 -39.07 -6.99 -17.93
N LYS A 97 -40.19 -7.61 -18.28
CA LYS A 97 -40.28 -8.56 -19.40
C LYS A 97 -40.24 -7.82 -20.73
N GLU A 98 -40.76 -6.60 -20.79
CA GLU A 98 -40.83 -5.76 -21.99
C GLU A 98 -40.22 -4.38 -21.75
N ARG A 99 -38.93 -4.35 -21.39
CA ARG A 99 -38.21 -3.10 -21.13
C ARG A 99 -37.92 -2.33 -22.42
N TYR A 100 -38.26 -1.05 -22.43
CA TYR A 100 -37.91 -0.08 -23.47
C TYR A 100 -36.69 0.77 -23.07
N LEU A 101 -36.38 0.80 -21.77
CA LEU A 101 -35.27 1.49 -21.16
C LEU A 101 -34.55 0.58 -20.18
N TYR A 102 -33.24 0.44 -20.33
CA TYR A 102 -32.38 -0.24 -19.38
C TYR A 102 -31.63 0.77 -18.51
N LEU A 103 -31.65 0.54 -17.20
CA LEU A 103 -30.95 1.35 -16.21
C LEU A 103 -29.75 0.58 -15.72
N TYR A 104 -28.57 1.21 -15.75
CA TYR A 104 -27.39 0.61 -15.17
C TYR A 104 -26.51 1.66 -14.48
N PRO A 105 -26.09 1.46 -13.23
CA PRO A 105 -25.33 2.45 -12.50
C PRO A 105 -23.85 2.38 -12.86
N PHE A 106 -23.16 3.51 -12.70
CA PHE A 106 -21.71 3.53 -12.59
C PHE A 106 -21.27 4.42 -11.44
N LEU A 107 -20.16 4.05 -10.83
CA LEU A 107 -19.61 4.71 -9.66
C LEU A 107 -18.54 5.71 -10.06
N LEU A 108 -18.54 6.86 -9.38
CA LEU A 108 -17.52 7.90 -9.53
C LEU A 108 -17.14 8.48 -8.18
N LYS A 109 -15.91 9.01 -8.12
CA LYS A 109 -15.42 9.74 -6.97
C LYS A 109 -15.94 11.17 -7.01
N SER A 110 -16.71 11.57 -6.01
CA SER A 110 -17.16 12.95 -5.80
C SER A 110 -16.52 13.47 -4.51
N GLY A 111 -15.41 14.20 -4.66
CA GLY A 111 -14.57 14.62 -3.55
C GLY A 111 -14.02 13.43 -2.76
N ASN A 112 -14.39 13.33 -1.47
CA ASN A 112 -13.97 12.24 -0.58
C ASN A 112 -14.97 11.06 -0.54
N LYS A 113 -16.09 11.12 -1.27
CA LYS A 113 -17.12 10.09 -1.27
C LYS A 113 -17.24 9.41 -2.62
N VAL A 114 -17.73 8.17 -2.62
CA VAL A 114 -18.18 7.50 -3.83
C VAL A 114 -19.66 7.87 -4.04
N SER A 115 -20.01 8.25 -5.26
CA SER A 115 -21.37 8.54 -5.68
C SER A 115 -21.75 7.66 -6.87
N SER A 116 -23.03 7.37 -7.01
CA SER A 116 -23.57 6.64 -8.16
C SER A 116 -24.24 7.59 -9.14
N LYS A 117 -24.07 7.32 -10.43
CA LYS A 117 -24.91 7.87 -11.51
C LYS A 117 -25.59 6.73 -12.23
N ILE A 118 -26.82 6.96 -12.69
CA ILE A 118 -27.62 5.95 -13.37
C ILE A 118 -27.60 6.25 -14.87
N ALA A 119 -26.97 5.40 -15.66
CA ALA A 119 -26.99 5.50 -17.11
C ALA A 119 -28.34 4.99 -17.66
N LEU A 120 -28.84 5.69 -18.67
CA LEU A 120 -30.08 5.41 -19.38
C LEU A 120 -29.75 4.85 -20.76
N ILE A 121 -30.12 3.60 -21.02
CA ILE A 121 -29.80 2.90 -22.25
C ILE A 121 -31.10 2.54 -22.98
N SER A 122 -31.26 3.04 -24.20
CA SER A 122 -32.45 2.81 -25.04
C SER A 122 -32.05 2.30 -26.43
N PRO A 123 -32.96 1.62 -27.14
CA PRO A 123 -32.75 1.22 -28.53
C PRO A 123 -32.56 2.45 -29.44
N GLN A 124 -31.50 2.46 -30.26
CA GLN A 124 -31.14 3.62 -31.07
C GLN A 124 -31.77 3.59 -32.48
N ASN A 125 -31.50 2.51 -33.22
CA ASN A 125 -31.81 2.36 -34.65
C ASN A 125 -32.38 0.97 -35.00
N ALA A 126 -32.12 -0.03 -34.15
CA ALA A 126 -32.57 -1.40 -34.33
C ALA A 126 -33.84 -1.68 -33.51
N HIS A 127 -34.64 -2.65 -33.95
CA HIS A 127 -35.79 -3.15 -33.17
C HIS A 127 -35.39 -3.70 -31.80
N GLU A 128 -34.13 -4.10 -31.65
CA GLU A 128 -33.58 -4.69 -30.43
C GLU A 128 -32.12 -4.25 -30.24
N VAL A 129 -31.74 -3.93 -29.00
CA VAL A 129 -30.37 -3.56 -28.63
C VAL A 129 -29.85 -4.45 -27.51
N ASP A 130 -28.64 -5.00 -27.71
CA ASP A 130 -27.89 -5.73 -26.69
C ASP A 130 -27.36 -4.75 -25.64
N VAL A 131 -27.77 -4.92 -24.37
CA VAL A 131 -27.32 -4.04 -23.29
C VAL A 131 -26.00 -4.49 -22.67
N ILE A 132 -25.48 -5.67 -23.01
CA ILE A 132 -24.24 -6.23 -22.43
C ILE A 132 -23.05 -5.27 -22.59
N PRO A 133 -22.77 -4.68 -23.78
CA PRO A 133 -21.63 -3.78 -23.94
C PRO A 133 -21.71 -2.54 -23.03
N TYR A 134 -22.92 -2.02 -22.81
CA TYR A 134 -23.16 -0.86 -21.95
C TYR A 134 -23.01 -1.23 -20.46
N ARG A 135 -23.58 -2.37 -20.04
CA ARG A 135 -23.41 -2.94 -18.69
C ARG A 135 -21.93 -3.13 -18.38
N GLN A 136 -21.19 -3.76 -19.28
CA GLN A 136 -19.75 -3.99 -19.12
C GLN A 136 -18.96 -2.68 -19.03
N ALA A 137 -19.23 -1.71 -19.91
CA ALA A 137 -18.55 -0.41 -19.87
C ALA A 137 -18.79 0.33 -18.55
N CYS A 138 -20.02 0.39 -18.07
CA CYS A 138 -20.39 1.02 -16.80
C CYS A 138 -19.77 0.28 -15.60
N PHE A 139 -19.79 -1.05 -15.61
CA PHE A 139 -19.21 -1.85 -14.54
C PHE A 139 -17.69 -1.73 -14.50
N ASP A 140 -17.02 -1.85 -15.66
CA ASP A 140 -15.57 -1.69 -15.78
C ASP A 140 -15.10 -0.32 -15.28
N TYR A 141 -15.85 0.74 -15.60
CA TYR A 141 -15.59 2.08 -15.10
C TYR A 141 -15.74 2.18 -13.57
N SER A 142 -16.65 1.38 -12.99
CA SER A 142 -16.92 1.34 -11.56
C SER A 142 -15.89 0.54 -10.76
N LYS A 143 -15.15 -0.39 -11.38
CA LYS A 143 -14.18 -1.28 -10.71
C LYS A 143 -13.20 -0.56 -9.78
N PRO A 144 -12.54 0.56 -10.15
CA PRO A 144 -11.65 1.28 -9.24
C PRO A 144 -12.36 1.83 -8.00
N MET A 145 -13.64 2.24 -8.14
CA MET A 145 -14.44 2.72 -7.02
C MET A 145 -14.94 1.57 -6.14
N ILE A 146 -15.27 0.43 -6.74
CA ILE A 146 -15.59 -0.82 -6.01
C ILE A 146 -14.38 -1.25 -5.18
N ASP A 147 -13.19 -1.24 -5.76
CA ASP A 147 -11.94 -1.54 -5.05
C ASP A 147 -11.73 -0.61 -3.86
N LEU A 148 -11.99 0.69 -4.05
CA LEU A 148 -11.91 1.68 -2.98
C LEU A 148 -12.93 1.41 -1.87
N ILE A 149 -14.18 1.04 -2.21
CA ILE A 149 -15.22 0.68 -1.23
C ILE A 149 -14.79 -0.54 -0.43
N LEU A 150 -14.44 -1.64 -1.10
CA LEU A 150 -14.05 -2.90 -0.47
C LEU A 150 -12.82 -2.71 0.43
N THR A 151 -11.78 -2.02 -0.05
CA THR A 151 -10.57 -1.75 0.73
C THR A 151 -10.84 -0.88 1.95
N ASN A 152 -11.66 0.17 1.81
CA ASN A 152 -11.95 1.06 2.93
C ASN A 152 -12.82 0.38 3.99
N ARG A 153 -13.81 -0.41 3.56
CA ARG A 153 -14.68 -1.18 4.46
C ARG A 153 -13.93 -2.32 5.13
N ALA A 154 -12.99 -2.98 4.45
CA ALA A 154 -12.13 -4.00 5.07
C ALA A 154 -11.31 -3.43 6.25
N LYS A 155 -10.97 -2.14 6.21
CA LYS A 155 -10.21 -1.44 7.28
C LYS A 155 -11.07 -0.82 8.37
N LYS A 156 -12.37 -0.64 8.11
CA LYS A 156 -13.30 0.04 9.00
C LYS A 156 -14.57 -0.77 9.10
N SER A 157 -14.79 -1.46 10.22
CA SER A 157 -16.00 -2.25 10.45
C SER A 157 -17.26 -1.37 10.57
N LYS A 158 -18.45 -1.98 10.44
CA LYS A 158 -19.71 -1.23 10.66
C LYS A 158 -19.83 -0.77 12.11
N GLU A 159 -20.25 0.47 12.31
CA GLU A 159 -20.60 0.96 13.65
C GLU A 159 -21.99 0.46 14.04
N ILE A 160 -22.10 -0.12 15.24
CA ILE A 160 -23.35 -0.57 15.85
C ILE A 160 -23.52 0.06 17.21
N ASN A 161 -24.77 0.24 17.64
CA ASN A 161 -25.06 0.62 19.01
C ASN A 161 -24.73 -0.58 19.93
N GLU A 162 -23.76 -0.41 20.83
CA GLU A 162 -23.28 -1.48 21.71
C GLU A 162 -24.37 -2.02 22.65
N ASP A 163 -25.30 -1.17 23.10
CA ASP A 163 -26.39 -1.56 23.99
C ASP A 163 -27.54 -2.25 23.27
N GLN A 164 -27.75 -1.89 22.00
CA GLN A 164 -28.88 -2.34 21.18
C GLN A 164 -28.48 -2.60 19.72
N PRO A 165 -27.60 -3.59 19.47
CA PRO A 165 -26.96 -3.77 18.15
C PRO A 165 -27.95 -4.18 17.06
N GLY A 166 -29.05 -4.84 17.41
CA GLY A 166 -30.09 -5.30 16.50
C GLY A 166 -31.11 -4.25 16.08
N ASN A 167 -31.10 -3.04 16.68
CA ASN A 167 -32.06 -1.99 16.32
C ASN A 167 -31.98 -1.59 14.85
N SER A 168 -30.79 -1.67 14.25
CA SER A 168 -30.57 -1.39 12.83
C SER A 168 -31.34 -2.36 11.91
N LEU A 169 -31.73 -3.54 12.40
CA LEU A 169 -32.50 -4.54 11.65
C LEU A 169 -34.02 -4.40 11.81
N ILE A 170 -34.49 -3.69 12.84
CA ILE A 170 -35.91 -3.51 13.12
C ILE A 170 -36.44 -2.28 12.36
N LEU A 171 -37.52 -2.48 11.60
CA LEU A 171 -38.18 -1.46 10.79
C LEU A 171 -39.68 -1.47 11.00
N LYS A 172 -40.32 -0.35 10.72
CA LYS A 172 -41.78 -0.29 10.63
C LYS A 172 -42.25 -0.99 9.36
N ASN A 173 -43.11 -2.01 9.50
CA ASN A 173 -43.79 -2.64 8.37
C ASN A 173 -44.90 -1.71 7.82
N LYS A 174 -45.64 -2.16 6.80
CA LYS A 174 -46.76 -1.39 6.20
C LYS A 174 -47.88 -1.09 7.20
N GLN A 175 -47.99 -1.86 8.28
CA GLN A 175 -48.99 -1.69 9.34
C GLN A 175 -48.48 -0.82 10.50
N GLY A 176 -47.23 -0.33 10.44
CA GLY A 176 -46.64 0.47 11.52
C GLY A 176 -46.13 -0.35 12.71
N GLU A 177 -46.02 -1.66 12.57
CA GLU A 177 -45.46 -2.56 13.59
C GLU A 177 -43.94 -2.73 13.41
N ASN A 178 -43.25 -3.00 14.51
CA ASN A 178 -41.81 -3.29 14.46
C ASN A 178 -41.58 -4.67 13.87
N TRP A 179 -40.81 -4.75 12.79
CA TRP A 179 -40.57 -5.99 12.06
C TRP A 179 -39.08 -6.16 11.80
N LEU A 180 -38.60 -7.39 11.98
CA LEU A 180 -37.21 -7.74 11.70
C LEU A 180 -37.00 -7.86 10.19
N ASN A 181 -36.01 -7.14 9.67
CA ASN A 181 -35.52 -7.32 8.31
C ASN A 181 -34.09 -7.89 8.34
N PRO A 182 -33.93 -9.23 8.32
CA PRO A 182 -32.63 -9.87 8.51
C PRO A 182 -31.59 -9.44 7.48
N GLU A 183 -31.99 -9.24 6.22
CA GLU A 183 -31.09 -8.91 5.09
C GLU A 183 -30.63 -7.44 5.09
N ARG A 184 -31.19 -6.57 5.95
CA ARG A 184 -30.88 -5.13 5.95
C ARG A 184 -29.41 -4.82 6.25
N PHE A 185 -28.75 -5.66 7.01
CA PHE A 185 -27.37 -5.44 7.44
C PHE A 185 -26.33 -6.04 6.46
N SER A 186 -26.79 -6.67 5.39
CA SER A 186 -25.96 -7.23 4.32
C SER A 186 -25.17 -6.16 3.53
N LEU A 187 -24.17 -6.61 2.79
CA LEU A 187 -23.45 -5.78 1.82
C LEU A 187 -24.36 -5.31 0.68
N GLU A 188 -25.30 -6.15 0.24
CA GLU A 188 -26.28 -5.86 -0.80
C GLU A 188 -27.17 -4.67 -0.41
N SER A 189 -27.60 -4.61 0.85
CA SER A 189 -28.36 -3.47 1.37
C SER A 189 -27.51 -2.19 1.43
N GLU A 190 -26.23 -2.30 1.76
CA GLU A 190 -25.30 -1.18 1.77
C GLU A 190 -25.08 -0.61 0.36
N ILE A 191 -24.83 -1.48 -0.62
CA ILE A 191 -24.69 -1.08 -2.03
C ILE A 191 -26.02 -0.55 -2.58
N SER A 192 -27.15 -1.16 -2.24
CA SER A 192 -28.47 -0.63 -2.60
C SER A 192 -28.69 0.79 -2.07
N SER A 193 -28.22 1.08 -0.86
CA SER A 193 -28.26 2.44 -0.29
C SER A 193 -27.40 3.43 -1.06
N LEU A 194 -26.20 3.02 -1.48
CA LEU A 194 -25.33 3.82 -2.35
C LEU A 194 -26.01 4.10 -3.70
N LEU A 195 -26.66 3.11 -4.30
CA LEU A 195 -27.37 3.27 -5.58
C LEU A 195 -28.59 4.18 -5.46
N LYS A 196 -29.35 4.10 -4.35
CA LYS A 196 -30.49 5.00 -4.07
C LYS A 196 -30.12 6.48 -4.19
N SER A 197 -28.89 6.86 -3.84
CA SER A 197 -28.44 8.25 -3.94
C SER A 197 -28.40 8.76 -5.38
N GLY A 198 -28.05 7.91 -6.35
CA GLY A 198 -27.99 8.25 -7.77
C GLY A 198 -29.35 8.42 -8.44
N PHE A 199 -30.43 8.00 -7.78
CA PHE A 199 -31.79 8.20 -8.27
C PHE A 199 -32.40 9.54 -7.87
N LYS A 200 -31.87 10.24 -6.85
CA LYS A 200 -32.46 11.50 -6.40
C LYS A 200 -32.49 12.55 -7.53
N PRO A 201 -33.60 13.29 -7.72
CA PRO A 201 -34.81 13.35 -6.87
C PRO A 201 -35.89 12.28 -7.14
N TYR A 202 -35.67 11.37 -8.08
CA TYR A 202 -36.63 10.36 -8.53
C TYR A 202 -36.71 9.15 -7.59
N LYS A 203 -37.77 8.35 -7.74
CA LYS A 203 -37.98 7.10 -7.00
C LYS A 203 -36.93 6.05 -7.39
N PHE A 204 -36.42 5.37 -6.38
CA PHE A 204 -35.45 4.30 -6.57
C PHE A 204 -36.09 3.07 -7.25
N ILE A 205 -35.47 2.64 -8.35
CA ILE A 205 -35.78 1.38 -9.03
C ILE A 205 -34.65 0.38 -8.72
N PRO A 206 -34.94 -0.79 -8.09
CA PRO A 206 -33.91 -1.76 -7.76
C PRO A 206 -33.20 -2.32 -9.01
N ILE A 207 -31.87 -2.17 -9.07
CA ILE A 207 -31.03 -2.69 -10.16
C ILE A 207 -30.27 -3.91 -9.65
N ARG A 208 -30.87 -5.10 -9.77
CA ARG A 208 -30.29 -6.36 -9.28
C ARG A 208 -28.99 -6.74 -10.00
N ASP A 209 -28.95 -6.52 -11.31
CA ASP A 209 -27.81 -6.82 -12.18
C ASP A 209 -26.49 -6.22 -11.66
N PHE A 210 -26.49 -4.97 -11.19
CA PHE A 210 -25.27 -4.35 -10.65
C PHE A 210 -24.84 -4.96 -9.31
N ILE A 211 -25.81 -5.35 -8.46
CA ILE A 211 -25.50 -6.01 -7.19
C ILE A 211 -24.87 -7.38 -7.49
N GLU A 212 -25.44 -8.14 -8.43
CA GLU A 212 -24.87 -9.42 -8.88
C GLU A 212 -23.45 -9.24 -9.42
N ASP A 213 -23.21 -8.28 -10.32
CA ASP A 213 -21.87 -8.01 -10.85
C ASP A 213 -20.88 -7.58 -9.75
N PHE A 214 -21.33 -6.75 -8.80
CA PHE A 214 -20.52 -6.32 -7.66
C PHE A 214 -20.10 -7.51 -6.80
N LEU A 215 -21.05 -8.41 -6.50
CA LEU A 215 -20.79 -9.60 -5.69
C LEU A 215 -19.87 -10.58 -6.42
N GLU A 216 -20.10 -10.83 -7.71
CA GLU A 216 -19.23 -11.69 -8.53
C GLU A 216 -17.80 -11.15 -8.56
N TYR A 217 -17.63 -9.85 -8.75
CA TYR A 217 -16.33 -9.19 -8.72
C TYR A 217 -15.66 -9.25 -7.33
N GLY A 218 -16.42 -9.01 -6.26
CA GLY A 218 -15.94 -9.11 -4.88
C GLY A 218 -15.51 -10.52 -4.48
N ASN A 219 -16.28 -11.52 -4.90
CA ASN A 219 -15.98 -12.95 -4.73
C ASN A 219 -14.74 -13.36 -5.51
N GLY A 220 -14.62 -12.93 -6.77
CA GLY A 220 -13.42 -13.15 -7.60
C GLY A 220 -12.15 -12.58 -6.96
N LYS A 221 -12.28 -11.54 -6.14
CA LYS A 221 -11.18 -10.94 -5.37
C LYS A 221 -10.97 -11.53 -3.97
N LYS A 222 -11.81 -12.47 -3.53
CA LYS A 222 -11.82 -13.00 -2.15
C LYS A 222 -11.88 -11.88 -1.11
N SER A 223 -12.69 -10.86 -1.39
CA SER A 223 -12.86 -9.67 -0.54
C SER A 223 -14.18 -9.66 0.23
N ILE A 224 -15.07 -10.58 -0.09
CA ILE A 224 -16.37 -10.77 0.55
C ILE A 224 -16.57 -12.26 0.85
N GLU A 225 -17.42 -12.55 1.83
CA GLU A 225 -17.83 -13.90 2.21
C GLU A 225 -19.36 -13.99 2.07
N GLU A 226 -19.84 -15.04 1.40
CA GLU A 226 -21.27 -15.35 1.32
C GLU A 226 -21.75 -15.99 2.64
N ILE A 227 -22.77 -15.42 3.26
CA ILE A 227 -23.44 -15.97 4.44
C ILE A 227 -24.72 -16.71 4.02
N THR A 228 -25.47 -16.10 3.12
CA THR A 228 -26.58 -16.69 2.36
C THR A 228 -26.62 -16.04 0.97
N PRO A 229 -27.38 -16.57 -0.01
CA PRO A 229 -27.38 -16.03 -1.38
C PRO A 229 -27.72 -14.53 -1.51
N ASN A 230 -28.43 -13.95 -0.53
CA ASN A 230 -28.79 -12.53 -0.48
C ASN A 230 -28.12 -11.79 0.70
N TYR A 231 -27.08 -12.39 1.29
CA TYR A 231 -26.38 -11.82 2.42
C TYR A 231 -24.88 -12.09 2.32
N HIS A 232 -24.15 -11.07 1.90
CA HIS A 232 -22.69 -11.07 1.92
C HIS A 232 -22.14 -10.13 3.01
N ILE A 233 -20.96 -10.46 3.49
CA ILE A 233 -20.17 -9.60 4.39
C ILE A 233 -18.80 -9.33 3.77
N ILE A 234 -18.16 -8.24 4.18
CA ILE A 234 -16.81 -7.93 3.74
C ILE A 234 -15.81 -8.70 4.61
N ILE A 235 -14.76 -9.23 3.96
CA ILE A 235 -13.63 -9.84 4.66
C ILE A 235 -12.73 -8.71 5.15
N ASP A 236 -12.80 -8.47 6.45
CA ASP A 236 -12.06 -7.45 7.17
C ASP A 236 -10.57 -7.76 7.38
N GLU A 237 -9.77 -6.70 7.52
CA GLU A 237 -8.38 -6.77 7.95
C GLU A 237 -8.34 -6.87 9.49
N ILE A 238 -7.93 -8.03 10.01
CA ILE A 238 -7.85 -8.24 11.46
C ILE A 238 -6.73 -7.37 12.05
N GLN A 239 -7.12 -6.45 12.92
CA GLN A 239 -6.20 -5.58 13.66
C GLN A 239 -6.26 -5.90 15.15
N LEU A 240 -5.10 -6.10 15.75
CA LEU A 240 -4.95 -6.47 17.15
C LEU A 240 -4.19 -5.40 17.93
N ASN A 241 -4.50 -5.32 19.21
CA ASN A 241 -3.67 -4.67 20.22
C ASN A 241 -2.55 -5.61 20.66
N GLU A 242 -1.53 -5.07 21.34
CA GLU A 242 -0.39 -5.84 21.86
C GLU A 242 -0.81 -6.94 22.86
N ASP A 243 -1.94 -6.76 23.55
CA ASP A 243 -2.50 -7.75 24.47
C ASP A 243 -3.22 -8.92 23.77
N GLY A 244 -3.33 -8.87 22.43
CA GLY A 244 -4.02 -9.86 21.60
C GLY A 244 -5.52 -9.66 21.42
N SER A 245 -6.08 -8.60 22.00
CA SER A 245 -7.47 -8.18 21.80
C SER A 245 -7.67 -7.50 20.44
N TYR A 246 -8.90 -7.51 19.92
CA TYR A 246 -9.21 -6.85 18.67
C TYR A 246 -9.25 -5.33 18.85
N LYS A 247 -8.46 -4.60 18.05
CA LYS A 247 -8.50 -3.14 18.00
C LYS A 247 -9.82 -2.64 17.43
N VAL A 248 -10.37 -3.38 16.46
CA VAL A 248 -11.70 -3.18 15.89
C VAL A 248 -12.38 -4.55 15.84
N GLN A 249 -13.63 -4.65 16.29
CA GLN A 249 -14.35 -5.91 16.24
C GLN A 249 -14.46 -6.43 14.79
N PRO A 250 -14.21 -7.73 14.57
CA PRO A 250 -14.33 -8.29 13.24
C PRO A 250 -15.75 -8.16 12.67
N GLU A 251 -15.87 -7.94 11.37
CA GLU A 251 -17.16 -7.69 10.70
C GLU A 251 -18.17 -8.82 11.00
N VAL A 252 -17.75 -10.08 10.95
CA VAL A 252 -18.58 -11.25 11.28
C VAL A 252 -19.14 -11.21 12.71
N VAL A 253 -18.38 -10.69 13.69
CA VAL A 253 -18.81 -10.57 15.09
C VAL A 253 -19.89 -9.50 15.22
N ILE A 254 -19.70 -8.37 14.52
CA ILE A 254 -20.66 -7.27 14.50
C ILE A 254 -21.99 -7.73 13.89
N HIS A 255 -21.93 -8.43 12.76
CA HIS A 255 -23.10 -9.01 12.11
C HIS A 255 -23.80 -10.03 13.00
N TYR A 256 -23.04 -10.92 13.65
CA TYR A 256 -23.59 -11.89 14.60
C TYR A 256 -24.36 -11.21 15.74
N ARG A 257 -23.76 -10.19 16.37
CA ARG A 257 -24.38 -9.45 17.47
C ARG A 257 -25.66 -8.74 17.04
N ALA A 258 -25.64 -8.09 15.87
CA ALA A 258 -26.81 -7.41 15.33
C ALA A 258 -27.95 -8.41 15.05
N GLN A 259 -27.66 -9.53 14.38
CA GLN A 259 -28.66 -10.56 14.08
C GLN A 259 -29.22 -11.21 15.34
N ALA A 260 -28.38 -11.53 16.32
CA ALA A 260 -28.80 -12.17 17.57
C ALA A 260 -29.74 -11.27 18.38
N ASP A 261 -29.38 -10.00 18.55
CA ASP A 261 -30.20 -9.02 19.28
C ASP A 261 -31.49 -8.68 18.53
N GLY A 262 -31.44 -8.58 17.19
CA GLY A 262 -32.61 -8.33 16.36
C GLY A 262 -33.61 -9.48 16.41
N LEU A 263 -33.11 -10.72 16.35
CA LEU A 263 -33.95 -11.92 16.48
C LEU A 263 -34.55 -12.04 17.88
N GLU A 264 -33.76 -11.80 18.94
CA GLU A 264 -34.26 -11.82 20.31
C GLU A 264 -35.42 -10.85 20.50
N LYS A 265 -35.25 -9.58 20.09
CA LYS A 265 -36.30 -8.55 20.21
C LYS A 265 -37.56 -8.95 19.45
N PHE A 266 -37.40 -9.41 18.22
CA PHE A 266 -38.53 -9.82 17.39
C PHE A 266 -39.25 -11.04 17.98
N ALA A 267 -38.52 -12.08 18.39
CA ALA A 267 -39.09 -13.27 19.00
C ALA A 267 -39.81 -12.92 20.33
N MET A 268 -39.22 -12.08 21.16
CA MET A 268 -39.83 -11.65 22.43
C MET A 268 -41.03 -10.73 22.26
N GLU A 269 -41.20 -10.09 21.12
CA GLU A 269 -42.37 -9.27 20.80
C GLU A 269 -43.54 -10.10 20.27
N TYR A 270 -43.28 -11.09 19.40
CA TYR A 270 -44.34 -11.81 18.68
C TYR A 270 -44.67 -13.19 19.25
N LEU A 271 -43.68 -13.95 19.73
CA LEU A 271 -43.95 -15.31 20.23
C LEU A 271 -44.88 -15.32 21.46
N PRO A 272 -44.78 -14.40 22.44
CA PRO A 272 -45.75 -14.36 23.54
C PRO A 272 -47.18 -14.11 23.05
N LYS A 273 -47.37 -13.19 22.09
CA LYS A 273 -48.68 -12.87 21.50
C LYS A 273 -49.28 -14.10 20.79
N LEU A 274 -48.44 -14.87 20.09
CA LEU A 274 -48.86 -16.11 19.43
C LEU A 274 -49.12 -17.25 20.44
N ALA A 275 -48.36 -17.30 21.54
CA ALA A 275 -48.53 -18.27 22.61
C ALA A 275 -49.78 -18.02 23.45
N ASP A 276 -50.25 -16.76 23.56
CA ASP A 276 -51.52 -16.43 24.20
C ASP A 276 -52.72 -17.06 23.48
N SER A 277 -52.61 -17.28 22.17
CA SER A 277 -53.55 -18.05 21.37
C SER A 277 -53.22 -19.55 21.24
N GLY A 278 -52.19 -20.05 21.94
CA GLY A 278 -51.63 -21.40 21.79
C GLY A 278 -51.56 -22.23 23.08
N SER A 279 -50.70 -23.25 23.11
CA SER A 279 -50.57 -24.21 24.23
C SER A 279 -49.80 -23.65 25.44
N SER A 280 -50.09 -24.16 26.65
CA SER A 280 -49.37 -23.82 27.88
C SER A 280 -47.86 -24.09 27.80
N GLU A 281 -47.47 -25.12 27.05
CA GLU A 281 -46.07 -25.50 26.80
C GLU A 281 -45.30 -24.39 26.06
N SER A 282 -45.97 -23.69 25.12
CA SER A 282 -45.37 -22.59 24.37
C SER A 282 -45.04 -21.40 25.26
N LYS A 283 -45.89 -21.11 26.25
CA LYS A 283 -45.66 -20.05 27.24
C LYS A 283 -44.50 -20.39 28.17
N GLN A 284 -44.42 -21.66 28.59
CA GLN A 284 -43.35 -22.15 29.46
C GLN A 284 -41.98 -22.09 28.76
N LEU A 285 -41.87 -22.50 27.49
CA LEU A 285 -40.64 -22.38 26.70
C LEU A 285 -40.10 -20.94 26.65
N ILE A 286 -40.98 -19.96 26.45
CA ILE A 286 -40.61 -18.54 26.42
C ILE A 286 -40.20 -18.04 27.81
N HIS A 287 -40.94 -18.43 28.83
CA HIS A 287 -40.65 -18.06 30.22
C HIS A 287 -39.28 -18.59 30.65
N ASP A 288 -38.98 -19.86 30.37
CA ASP A 288 -37.71 -20.49 30.74
C ASP A 288 -36.52 -19.81 30.04
N TYR A 289 -36.68 -19.41 28.77
CA TYR A 289 -35.65 -18.62 28.09
C TYR A 289 -35.44 -17.26 28.76
N ARG A 290 -36.51 -16.51 29.05
CA ARG A 290 -36.43 -15.19 29.69
C ARG A 290 -35.73 -15.26 31.04
N PHE A 291 -36.17 -16.18 31.89
CA PHE A 291 -35.61 -16.35 33.22
C PHE A 291 -34.12 -16.70 33.19
N ASN A 292 -33.74 -17.71 32.40
CA ASN A 292 -32.37 -18.23 32.39
C ASN A 292 -31.37 -17.37 31.61
N HIS A 293 -31.82 -16.58 30.64
CA HIS A 293 -30.92 -15.90 29.69
C HIS A 293 -31.15 -14.39 29.51
N MET A 294 -32.20 -13.82 30.08
CA MET A 294 -32.42 -12.36 30.08
C MET A 294 -32.31 -11.78 31.48
N ASP A 295 -33.10 -12.28 32.44
CA ASP A 295 -33.22 -11.66 33.76
C ASP A 295 -32.04 -12.00 34.69
N ALA A 296 -31.48 -13.20 34.56
CA ALA A 296 -30.32 -13.65 35.33
C ALA A 296 -28.95 -13.28 34.69
N ALA A 297 -28.93 -12.60 33.54
CA ALA A 297 -27.70 -12.33 32.79
C ALA A 297 -26.93 -11.09 33.32
N LEU A 298 -25.64 -11.26 33.66
CA LEU A 298 -24.77 -10.18 34.11
C LEU A 298 -24.60 -9.07 33.03
N PRO A 299 -24.53 -7.78 33.40
CA PRO A 299 -24.28 -6.70 32.45
C PRO A 299 -22.93 -6.88 31.74
N GLY A 300 -22.90 -6.71 30.41
CA GLY A 300 -21.65 -6.59 29.65
C GLY A 300 -21.43 -7.61 28.52
N ARG A 301 -22.25 -8.65 28.36
CA ARG A 301 -22.26 -9.54 27.16
C ARG A 301 -23.65 -10.11 26.86
N LYS A 302 -24.57 -9.27 26.36
CA LYS A 302 -25.98 -9.63 26.15
C LYS A 302 -26.26 -10.67 25.06
N GLN A 303 -25.27 -11.06 24.23
CA GLN A 303 -25.41 -12.01 23.12
C GLN A 303 -24.30 -13.09 23.10
N ASN A 304 -24.07 -13.80 24.20
CA ASN A 304 -23.13 -14.92 24.21
C ASN A 304 -23.64 -16.10 23.35
N ARG A 305 -22.73 -17.02 22.95
CA ARG A 305 -23.07 -18.14 22.06
C ARG A 305 -24.14 -19.06 22.65
N ASP A 306 -24.10 -19.30 23.96
CA ASP A 306 -25.03 -20.23 24.62
C ASP A 306 -26.45 -19.68 24.64
N LYS A 307 -26.62 -18.38 24.94
CA LYS A 307 -27.91 -17.70 24.84
C LYS A 307 -28.47 -17.72 23.43
N VAL A 308 -27.64 -17.46 22.41
CA VAL A 308 -28.10 -17.49 21.02
C VAL A 308 -28.49 -18.90 20.59
N LYS A 309 -27.76 -19.94 21.01
CA LYS A 309 -28.16 -21.33 20.79
C LYS A 309 -29.50 -21.64 21.47
N ALA A 310 -29.69 -21.20 22.72
CA ALA A 310 -30.94 -21.36 23.44
C ALA A 310 -32.11 -20.64 22.73
N LEU A 311 -31.89 -19.42 22.24
CA LEU A 311 -32.86 -18.66 21.45
C LEU A 311 -33.27 -19.41 20.18
N ILE A 312 -32.29 -19.89 19.42
CA ILE A 312 -32.54 -20.66 18.18
C ILE A 312 -33.33 -21.94 18.50
N SER A 313 -32.96 -22.66 19.56
CA SER A 313 -33.66 -23.87 20.00
C SER A 313 -35.09 -23.59 20.42
N MET A 314 -35.33 -22.53 21.20
CA MET A 314 -36.67 -22.11 21.61
C MET A 314 -37.54 -21.77 20.40
N ILE A 315 -37.02 -20.99 19.44
CA ILE A 315 -37.78 -20.64 18.23
C ILE A 315 -38.10 -21.87 17.39
N LYS A 316 -37.13 -22.78 17.22
CA LYS A 316 -37.35 -24.03 16.45
C LYS A 316 -38.35 -24.98 17.12
N ALA A 317 -38.42 -24.98 18.45
CA ALA A 317 -39.37 -25.77 19.21
C ALA A 317 -40.77 -25.14 19.28
N PHE A 318 -40.92 -23.87 18.87
CA PHE A 318 -42.19 -23.16 18.94
C PHE A 318 -43.20 -23.73 17.91
N PRO A 319 -44.43 -24.08 18.32
CA PRO A 319 -45.40 -24.76 17.46
C PRO A 319 -46.18 -23.79 16.55
N PHE A 320 -45.50 -23.16 15.59
CA PHE A 320 -46.11 -22.20 14.65
C PHE A 320 -47.33 -22.74 13.88
N SER A 321 -47.36 -24.06 13.63
CA SER A 321 -48.45 -24.74 12.93
C SER A 321 -49.76 -24.79 13.71
N GLN A 322 -49.74 -24.67 15.05
CA GLN A 322 -50.95 -24.74 15.87
C GLN A 322 -51.80 -23.46 15.79
N THR A 323 -51.18 -22.32 15.49
CA THR A 323 -51.87 -21.01 15.48
C THR A 323 -52.52 -20.68 14.13
N ASN A 324 -52.17 -21.40 13.04
CA ASN A 324 -52.75 -21.33 11.68
C ASN A 324 -53.09 -19.93 11.11
N SER A 325 -52.39 -18.88 11.56
CA SER A 325 -52.59 -17.49 11.13
C SER A 325 -51.51 -17.05 10.14
N ASP A 326 -51.85 -16.13 9.23
CA ASP A 326 -50.88 -15.53 8.29
C ASP A 326 -49.75 -14.79 9.03
N LEU A 327 -50.06 -14.24 10.21
CA LEU A 327 -49.08 -13.66 11.11
C LEU A 327 -48.09 -14.72 11.63
N SER A 328 -48.59 -15.88 12.10
CA SER A 328 -47.73 -16.98 12.57
C SER A 328 -46.75 -17.44 11.50
N LYS A 329 -47.24 -17.65 10.26
CA LYS A 329 -46.38 -18.00 9.11
C LYS A 329 -45.35 -16.92 8.81
N SER A 330 -45.74 -15.65 8.80
CA SER A 330 -44.84 -14.53 8.52
C SER A 330 -43.75 -14.37 9.59
N VAL A 331 -44.11 -14.57 10.87
CA VAL A 331 -43.17 -14.57 12.00
C VAL A 331 -42.20 -15.74 11.87
N GLN A 332 -42.70 -16.95 11.58
CA GLN A 332 -41.87 -18.14 11.36
C GLN A 332 -40.86 -17.92 10.23
N GLU A 333 -41.31 -17.46 9.06
CA GLU A 333 -40.44 -17.21 7.91
C GLU A 333 -39.35 -16.17 8.22
N THR A 334 -39.70 -15.12 8.97
CA THR A 334 -38.76 -14.06 9.37
C THR A 334 -37.71 -14.60 10.35
N CYS A 335 -38.15 -15.39 11.33
CA CYS A 335 -37.28 -16.10 12.26
C CYS A 335 -36.34 -17.06 11.52
N ASP A 336 -36.87 -17.90 10.62
CA ASP A 336 -36.09 -18.88 9.87
C ASP A 336 -35.01 -18.22 9.00
N LYS A 337 -35.33 -17.10 8.34
CA LYS A 337 -34.35 -16.31 7.59
C LYS A 337 -33.21 -15.81 8.50
N SER A 338 -33.55 -15.24 9.65
CA SER A 338 -32.54 -14.76 10.61
C SER A 338 -31.71 -15.91 11.20
N ILE A 339 -32.33 -17.05 11.53
CA ILE A 339 -31.67 -18.24 12.06
C ILE A 339 -30.67 -18.81 11.04
N ARG A 340 -31.04 -18.86 9.74
CA ARG A 340 -30.13 -19.31 8.68
C ARG A 340 -28.87 -18.43 8.63
N ILE A 341 -29.04 -17.11 8.65
CA ILE A 341 -27.93 -16.14 8.69
C ILE A 341 -27.08 -16.38 9.95
N LEU A 342 -27.70 -16.50 11.13
CA LEU A 342 -27.00 -16.71 12.40
C LEU A 342 -26.18 -18.01 12.43
N ASN A 343 -26.73 -19.12 11.94
CA ASN A 343 -26.01 -20.39 11.91
C ASN A 343 -24.74 -20.30 11.07
N THR A 344 -24.80 -19.68 9.88
CA THR A 344 -23.62 -19.48 9.05
C THR A 344 -22.63 -18.51 9.70
N LEU A 345 -23.10 -17.44 10.35
CA LEU A 345 -22.23 -16.52 11.10
C LEU A 345 -21.51 -17.21 12.26
N ILE A 346 -22.17 -18.13 12.98
CA ILE A 346 -21.54 -18.92 14.05
C ILE A 346 -20.38 -19.75 13.50
N ILE A 347 -20.58 -20.44 12.38
CA ILE A 347 -19.52 -21.22 11.70
C ILE A 347 -18.37 -20.30 11.27
N ASN A 348 -18.68 -19.15 10.67
CA ASN A 348 -17.65 -18.19 10.23
C ASN A 348 -16.91 -17.51 11.39
N MET A 349 -17.52 -17.42 12.58
CA MET A 349 -16.81 -16.94 13.76
C MET A 349 -15.69 -17.89 14.19
N ASP A 350 -15.85 -19.20 13.99
CA ASP A 350 -14.80 -20.18 14.34
C ASP A 350 -13.57 -20.02 13.42
N LYS A 351 -13.78 -19.65 12.15
CA LYS A 351 -12.71 -19.35 11.19
C LYS A 351 -11.93 -18.06 11.50
N ILE A 352 -12.42 -17.19 12.40
CA ILE A 352 -11.72 -15.93 12.74
C ILE A 352 -10.34 -16.22 13.34
N ILE A 353 -10.20 -17.28 14.13
CA ILE A 353 -8.93 -17.61 14.78
C ILE A 353 -7.86 -17.94 13.73
N GLU A 354 -8.22 -18.74 12.71
CA GLU A 354 -7.33 -19.05 11.59
C GLU A 354 -6.97 -17.79 10.80
N ARG A 355 -7.97 -16.94 10.49
CA ARG A 355 -7.73 -15.65 9.82
C ARG A 355 -6.85 -14.72 10.66
N LYS A 356 -7.00 -14.74 11.99
CA LYS A 356 -6.19 -13.96 12.93
C LYS A 356 -4.72 -14.35 12.78
N TYR A 357 -4.42 -15.65 12.82
CA TYR A 357 -3.05 -16.14 12.66
C TYR A 357 -2.49 -15.85 11.27
N ALA A 358 -3.24 -16.13 10.19
CA ALA A 358 -2.80 -15.84 8.83
C ALA A 358 -2.54 -14.34 8.57
N SER A 359 -3.35 -13.45 9.17
CA SER A 359 -3.14 -12.00 9.09
C SER A 359 -1.86 -11.56 9.79
N ILE A 360 -1.61 -12.09 11.00
CA ILE A 360 -0.40 -11.81 11.78
C ILE A 360 0.84 -12.33 11.04
N GLU A 361 0.79 -13.56 10.52
CA GLU A 361 1.86 -14.16 9.71
C GLU A 361 2.27 -13.26 8.55
N LYS A 362 1.31 -12.85 7.72
CA LYS A 362 1.55 -11.99 6.56
C LYS A 362 2.16 -10.64 6.96
N LYS A 363 1.68 -10.05 8.06
CA LYS A 363 2.17 -8.78 8.58
C LYS A 363 3.58 -8.89 9.16
N LEU A 364 3.85 -9.95 9.92
CA LEU A 364 5.17 -10.25 10.47
C LEU A 364 6.20 -10.43 9.37
N VAL A 365 5.90 -11.25 8.35
CA VAL A 365 6.80 -11.43 7.19
C VAL A 365 7.11 -10.09 6.53
N LEU A 366 6.09 -9.27 6.26
CA LEU A 366 6.29 -7.97 5.61
C LEU A 366 7.13 -7.01 6.46
N ASN A 367 6.81 -6.90 7.76
CA ASN A 367 7.50 -6.03 8.69
C ASN A 367 8.96 -6.46 8.92
N ILE A 368 9.21 -7.76 9.12
CA ILE A 368 10.56 -8.29 9.33
C ILE A 368 11.40 -8.12 8.06
N ASN A 369 10.85 -8.43 6.88
CA ASN A 369 11.57 -8.24 5.62
C ASN A 369 11.96 -6.78 5.41
N GLN A 370 11.04 -5.85 5.69
CA GLN A 370 11.31 -4.43 5.60
C GLN A 370 12.36 -3.99 6.64
N MET A 371 12.23 -4.45 7.88
CA MET A 371 13.18 -4.14 8.96
C MET A 371 14.61 -4.60 8.62
N ILE A 372 14.77 -5.82 8.09
CA ILE A 372 16.09 -6.35 7.67
C ILE A 372 16.65 -5.48 6.54
N SER A 373 15.88 -5.26 5.47
CA SER A 373 16.37 -4.51 4.30
C SER A 373 16.70 -3.06 4.63
N ASP A 374 15.84 -2.37 5.38
CA ASP A 374 16.06 -0.97 5.80
C ASP A 374 17.27 -0.87 6.76
N HIS A 375 17.43 -1.83 7.68
CA HIS A 375 18.58 -1.85 8.59
C HIS A 375 19.89 -2.06 7.83
N THR A 376 19.98 -3.10 6.99
CA THR A 376 21.20 -3.39 6.22
C THR A 376 21.52 -2.22 5.28
N LYS A 377 20.54 -1.66 4.56
CA LYS A 377 20.75 -0.54 3.65
C LYS A 377 21.23 0.74 4.34
N SER A 378 20.74 1.02 5.55
CA SER A 378 21.07 2.26 6.27
C SER A 378 22.35 2.14 7.11
N LYS A 379 22.54 1.01 7.81
CA LYS A 379 23.63 0.82 8.76
C LYS A 379 24.76 -0.03 8.22
N MET A 380 24.55 -0.85 7.18
CA MET A 380 25.53 -1.79 6.64
C MET A 380 26.12 -2.71 7.73
N THR A 381 25.26 -3.23 8.61
CA THR A 381 25.60 -4.14 9.72
C THR A 381 24.62 -5.30 9.78
N LEU A 382 24.95 -6.36 10.53
CA LEU A 382 24.02 -7.44 10.89
C LEU A 382 22.89 -6.89 11.77
N LEU A 383 21.68 -7.40 11.58
CA LEU A 383 20.55 -7.15 12.47
C LEU A 383 20.36 -8.36 13.39
N THR A 384 20.40 -8.10 14.70
CA THR A 384 19.97 -9.07 15.73
C THR A 384 18.45 -9.07 15.82
N LEU A 385 17.84 -10.18 15.40
CA LEU A 385 16.39 -10.38 15.34
C LEU A 385 15.95 -11.37 16.42
N ASP A 386 15.01 -10.99 17.27
CA ASP A 386 14.35 -11.89 18.23
C ASP A 386 12.92 -12.18 17.76
N LEU A 387 12.74 -13.29 17.04
CA LEU A 387 11.45 -13.67 16.45
C LEU A 387 10.38 -13.87 17.52
N LYS A 388 10.74 -14.41 18.69
CA LYS A 388 9.79 -14.63 19.79
C LYS A 388 9.21 -13.31 20.26
N LYS A 389 10.06 -12.30 20.48
CA LYS A 389 9.64 -10.97 20.92
C LYS A 389 8.74 -10.28 19.88
N GLU A 390 9.07 -10.40 18.59
CA GLU A 390 8.25 -9.81 17.50
C GLU A 390 6.87 -10.49 17.38
N ILE A 391 6.81 -11.83 17.54
CA ILE A 391 5.55 -12.59 17.53
C ILE A 391 4.69 -12.25 18.75
N GLU A 392 5.27 -12.21 19.95
CA GLU A 392 4.58 -11.85 21.19
C GLU A 392 4.05 -10.40 21.12
N GLY A 393 4.85 -9.48 20.60
CA GLY A 393 4.45 -8.09 20.34
C GLY A 393 3.31 -7.94 19.32
N SER A 394 3.04 -8.98 18.53
CA SER A 394 1.90 -9.03 17.61
C SER A 394 0.60 -9.55 18.24
N GLY A 395 0.59 -9.82 19.55
CA GLY A 395 -0.59 -10.22 20.32
C GLY A 395 -0.90 -11.71 20.30
N ILE A 396 0.08 -12.56 19.95
CA ILE A 396 -0.02 -14.02 20.08
C ILE A 396 0.58 -14.44 21.42
N LYS A 397 -0.21 -15.17 22.22
CA LYS A 397 0.20 -15.65 23.55
C LYS A 397 0.27 -17.18 23.67
N ASP A 398 -0.19 -17.89 22.63
CA ASP A 398 -0.17 -19.34 22.60
C ASP A 398 1.25 -19.84 22.31
N THR A 399 1.88 -20.48 23.30
CA THR A 399 3.24 -21.01 23.22
C THR A 399 3.46 -22.00 22.08
N GLN A 400 2.46 -22.86 21.79
CA GLN A 400 2.59 -23.82 20.69
C GLN A 400 2.61 -23.08 19.35
N LYS A 401 1.69 -22.12 19.17
CA LYS A 401 1.62 -21.31 17.96
C LYS A 401 2.84 -20.41 17.78
N ILE A 402 3.40 -19.88 18.85
CA ILE A 402 4.65 -19.09 18.82
C ILE A 402 5.78 -19.95 18.22
N ASN A 403 5.96 -21.18 18.69
CA ASN A 403 7.01 -22.06 18.18
C ASN A 403 6.81 -22.40 16.69
N GLU A 404 5.59 -22.73 16.28
CA GLU A 404 5.26 -22.96 14.87
C GLU A 404 5.59 -21.74 13.98
N LEU A 405 5.30 -20.53 14.49
CA LEU A 405 5.56 -19.29 13.77
C LEU A 405 7.05 -18.94 13.69
N ILE A 406 7.83 -19.26 14.73
CA ILE A 406 9.29 -19.09 14.70
C ILE A 406 9.88 -19.95 13.58
N GLU A 407 9.53 -21.24 13.52
CA GLU A 407 10.01 -22.15 12.47
C GLU A 407 9.58 -21.70 11.07
N PHE A 408 8.32 -21.24 10.93
CA PHE A 408 7.82 -20.69 9.67
C PHE A 408 8.58 -19.42 9.24
N LEU A 409 8.74 -18.45 10.14
CA LEU A 409 9.42 -17.18 9.84
C LEU A 409 10.91 -17.40 9.54
N GLU A 410 11.60 -18.26 10.29
CA GLU A 410 12.99 -18.63 9.99
C GLU A 410 13.12 -19.19 8.57
N LYS A 411 12.21 -20.08 8.16
CA LYS A 411 12.17 -20.65 6.80
C LYS A 411 11.84 -19.62 5.73
N GLU A 412 10.94 -18.67 5.99
CA GLU A 412 10.61 -17.60 5.02
C GLU A 412 11.74 -16.56 4.89
N ILE A 413 12.38 -16.19 6.01
CA ILE A 413 13.49 -15.25 6.05
C ILE A 413 14.71 -15.85 5.35
N SER A 414 15.08 -17.10 5.64
CA SER A 414 16.24 -17.78 5.03
C SER A 414 16.16 -17.93 3.51
N LYS A 415 14.96 -17.91 2.92
CA LYS A 415 14.79 -17.88 1.45
C LYS A 415 15.24 -16.56 0.83
N THR A 416 15.13 -15.47 1.58
CA THR A 416 15.31 -14.11 1.07
C THR A 416 16.61 -13.48 1.57
N PHE A 417 17.01 -13.79 2.80
CA PHE A 417 18.06 -13.13 3.57
C PHE A 417 19.08 -14.12 4.13
N GLY A 418 20.28 -13.63 4.44
CA GLY A 418 21.26 -14.38 5.20
C GLY A 418 20.86 -14.46 6.66
N ILE A 419 20.88 -15.66 7.23
CA ILE A 419 20.46 -15.90 8.60
C ILE A 419 21.43 -16.87 9.30
N ARG A 420 21.73 -16.60 10.57
CA ARG A 420 22.47 -17.52 11.44
C ARG A 420 21.94 -17.44 12.87
N SER A 421 21.74 -18.58 13.54
CA SER A 421 21.28 -18.60 14.93
C SER A 421 22.35 -18.09 15.90
N ILE A 422 21.89 -17.43 16.97
CA ILE A 422 22.75 -17.04 18.09
C ILE A 422 22.86 -18.23 19.03
N GLU A 423 24.09 -18.57 19.45
CA GLU A 423 24.39 -19.73 20.30
C GLU A 423 23.37 -19.91 21.43
N ASN A 424 22.80 -21.12 21.53
CA ASN A 424 21.78 -21.54 22.52
C ASN A 424 20.40 -20.87 22.45
N SER A 425 20.08 -20.10 21.42
CA SER A 425 18.72 -19.54 21.21
C SER A 425 18.04 -20.12 19.98
N LYS A 426 16.82 -20.63 20.15
CA LYS A 426 15.93 -21.04 19.04
C LYS A 426 15.14 -19.87 18.43
N SER A 427 15.19 -18.67 19.03
CA SER A 427 14.38 -17.53 18.59
C SER A 427 15.19 -16.31 18.17
N LYS A 428 16.50 -16.28 18.43
CA LYS A 428 17.38 -15.16 18.11
C LYS A 428 18.32 -15.49 16.98
N PHE A 429 18.39 -14.59 16.00
CA PHE A 429 19.14 -14.77 14.78
C PHE A 429 19.89 -13.49 14.39
N TYR A 430 21.09 -13.65 13.83
CA TYR A 430 21.72 -12.62 13.02
C TYR A 430 21.16 -12.69 11.61
N THR A 431 20.72 -11.55 11.09
CA THR A 431 20.08 -11.44 9.77
C THR A 431 20.70 -10.32 8.94
N ILE A 432 20.71 -10.50 7.61
CA ILE A 432 21.31 -9.54 6.67
C ILE A 432 20.68 -9.60 5.28
N ASP A 433 20.49 -8.44 4.67
CA ASP A 433 20.24 -8.33 3.23
C ASP A 433 21.50 -8.61 2.42
N GLN A 434 21.62 -9.85 1.90
CA GLN A 434 22.79 -10.28 1.12
C GLN A 434 23.02 -9.46 -0.15
N SER A 435 22.04 -8.66 -0.58
CA SER A 435 22.20 -7.70 -1.68
C SER A 435 23.25 -6.62 -1.41
N TYR A 436 23.66 -6.44 -0.15
CA TYR A 436 24.68 -5.48 0.29
C TYR A 436 25.84 -6.14 1.07
N MET A 437 26.03 -7.46 0.93
CA MET A 437 26.98 -8.24 1.74
C MET A 437 28.41 -7.70 1.71
N ALA A 438 28.93 -7.33 0.53
CA ALA A 438 30.30 -6.81 0.39
C ALA A 438 30.51 -5.49 1.15
N SER A 439 29.52 -4.60 1.15
CA SER A 439 29.58 -3.35 1.92
C SER A 439 29.56 -3.60 3.43
N VAL A 440 28.81 -4.60 3.88
CA VAL A 440 28.74 -4.98 5.30
C VAL A 440 30.07 -5.58 5.76
N LEU A 441 30.62 -6.52 5.00
CA LEU A 441 31.94 -7.09 5.28
C LEU A 441 33.03 -6.01 5.28
N HIS A 442 33.02 -5.10 4.31
CA HIS A 442 33.99 -4.02 4.25
C HIS A 442 33.88 -3.11 5.49
N LYS A 443 32.66 -2.72 5.89
CA LYS A 443 32.46 -1.91 7.09
C LYS A 443 33.00 -2.61 8.33
N TYR A 444 32.57 -3.85 8.59
CA TYR A 444 33.07 -4.60 9.74
C TYR A 444 34.59 -4.79 9.69
N GLY A 445 35.17 -5.15 8.54
CA GLY A 445 36.62 -5.29 8.40
C GLY A 445 37.41 -4.00 8.66
N THR A 446 36.81 -2.83 8.42
CA THR A 446 37.42 -1.54 8.77
C THR A 446 37.28 -1.17 10.25
N THR A 447 36.15 -1.50 10.89
CA THR A 447 35.84 -1.05 12.26
C THR A 447 36.10 -2.09 13.35
N SER A 448 36.24 -3.37 13.01
CA SER A 448 36.36 -4.46 13.99
C SER A 448 37.71 -4.53 14.71
N LYS A 449 38.72 -3.79 14.23
CA LYS A 449 40.06 -3.78 14.83
C LYS A 449 40.10 -3.24 16.25
N ASP A 450 39.12 -2.39 16.60
CA ASP A 450 39.09 -1.66 17.87
C ASP A 450 37.97 -2.14 18.82
N ASP A 451 37.13 -3.10 18.39
CA ASP A 451 35.95 -3.57 19.15
C ASP A 451 35.76 -5.11 19.09
N PRO A 452 35.93 -5.83 20.22
CA PRO A 452 35.74 -7.27 20.31
C PRO A 452 34.33 -7.76 19.93
N GLU A 453 33.30 -6.93 20.12
CA GLU A 453 31.91 -7.27 19.76
C GLU A 453 31.72 -7.24 18.24
N MET A 454 32.25 -6.21 17.57
CA MET A 454 32.24 -6.12 16.11
C MET A 454 33.09 -7.20 15.44
N GLN A 455 34.16 -7.66 16.10
CA GLN A 455 34.96 -8.78 15.59
C GLN A 455 34.15 -10.08 15.56
N LYS A 456 33.33 -10.34 16.59
CA LYS A 456 32.41 -11.50 16.58
C LYS A 456 31.36 -11.37 15.49
N GLU A 457 30.75 -10.19 15.32
CA GLU A 457 29.78 -9.96 14.24
C GLU A 457 30.42 -10.10 12.84
N TYR A 458 31.67 -9.67 12.68
CA TYR A 458 32.43 -9.84 11.44
C TYR A 458 32.64 -11.32 11.08
N GLU A 459 33.04 -12.14 12.04
CA GLU A 459 33.18 -13.59 11.85
C GLU A 459 31.85 -14.24 11.46
N ILE A 460 30.75 -13.80 12.05
CA ILE A 460 29.41 -14.29 11.72
C ILE A 460 29.02 -13.87 10.29
N ALA A 461 29.25 -12.61 9.92
CA ALA A 461 28.99 -12.10 8.58
C ALA A 461 29.81 -12.85 7.52
N MET A 462 31.08 -13.16 7.81
CA MET A 462 31.93 -13.98 6.95
C MET A 462 31.33 -15.37 6.72
N LYS A 463 30.91 -16.07 7.78
CA LYS A 463 30.33 -17.41 7.64
C LYS A 463 29.01 -17.37 6.85
N ILE A 464 28.17 -16.35 7.05
CA ILE A 464 26.96 -16.15 6.23
C ILE A 464 27.35 -15.94 4.76
N ASN A 465 28.38 -15.15 4.47
CA ASN A 465 28.86 -14.93 3.11
C ASN A 465 29.37 -16.22 2.44
N GLU A 466 30.13 -17.05 3.17
CA GLU A 466 30.60 -18.36 2.69
C GLU A 466 29.44 -19.31 2.34
N GLU A 467 28.41 -19.36 3.19
CA GLU A 467 27.17 -20.12 2.94
C GLU A 467 26.42 -19.60 1.69
N MET A 468 26.40 -18.28 1.47
CA MET A 468 25.75 -17.67 0.30
C MET A 468 26.52 -17.89 -1.01
N ILE A 469 27.85 -17.86 -0.95
CA ILE A 469 28.71 -18.15 -2.11
C ILE A 469 28.61 -19.64 -2.48
N SER A 470 28.72 -20.53 -1.50
CA SER A 470 28.64 -21.98 -1.72
C SER A 470 27.27 -22.41 -2.28
N SER A 471 26.19 -21.77 -1.85
CA SER A 471 24.83 -21.98 -2.39
C SER A 471 24.54 -21.26 -3.71
N LYS A 472 25.50 -20.50 -4.27
CA LYS A 472 25.34 -19.69 -5.49
C LYS A 472 24.11 -18.78 -5.45
N ASN A 473 23.92 -18.06 -4.35
CA ASN A 473 22.74 -17.24 -4.15
C ASN A 473 22.66 -16.09 -5.19
N PRO A 474 21.59 -16.02 -6.01
CA PRO A 474 21.49 -15.04 -7.10
C PRO A 474 21.29 -13.60 -6.63
N ARG A 475 21.00 -13.38 -5.34
CA ARG A 475 20.80 -12.02 -4.77
C ARG A 475 22.05 -11.46 -4.11
N LEU A 476 23.14 -12.24 -4.04
CA LEU A 476 24.37 -11.80 -3.41
C LEU A 476 24.92 -10.56 -4.14
N ASN A 477 25.05 -9.45 -3.43
CA ASN A 477 25.56 -8.16 -3.93
C ASN A 477 24.82 -7.56 -5.14
N ILE A 478 23.59 -8.00 -5.45
CA ILE A 478 22.86 -7.55 -6.66
C ILE A 478 22.55 -6.05 -6.68
N ASN A 479 22.55 -5.38 -5.53
CA ASN A 479 22.31 -3.93 -5.41
C ASN A 479 23.62 -3.11 -5.40
N LEU A 480 24.77 -3.76 -5.60
CA LEU A 480 26.08 -3.13 -5.65
C LEU A 480 26.68 -3.26 -7.05
N ASN A 481 27.41 -2.24 -7.51
CA ASN A 481 28.14 -2.32 -8.78
C ASN A 481 29.29 -3.33 -8.67
N GLU A 482 29.49 -4.16 -9.70
CA GLU A 482 30.53 -5.20 -9.72
C GLU A 482 31.94 -4.63 -9.46
N GLU A 483 32.30 -3.52 -10.09
CA GLU A 483 33.59 -2.84 -9.86
C GLU A 483 33.77 -2.38 -8.40
N HIS A 484 32.70 -1.92 -7.74
CA HIS A 484 32.75 -1.53 -6.34
C HIS A 484 32.92 -2.75 -5.42
N VAL A 485 32.26 -3.87 -5.75
CA VAL A 485 32.39 -5.13 -5.02
C VAL A 485 33.83 -5.66 -5.10
N GLU A 486 34.42 -5.66 -6.30
CA GLU A 486 35.82 -6.07 -6.48
C GLU A 486 36.78 -5.20 -5.67
N LYS A 487 36.61 -3.87 -5.73
CA LYS A 487 37.44 -2.94 -4.95
C LYS A 487 37.32 -3.18 -3.44
N MET A 488 36.10 -3.34 -2.92
CA MET A 488 35.88 -3.65 -1.50
C MET A 488 36.53 -4.97 -1.08
N ASN A 489 36.45 -6.00 -1.92
CA ASN A 489 37.09 -7.29 -1.67
C ASN A 489 38.62 -7.19 -1.71
N GLN A 490 39.19 -6.42 -2.64
CA GLN A 490 40.63 -6.15 -2.69
C GLN A 490 41.10 -5.40 -1.45
N ASP A 491 40.38 -4.37 -1.02
CA ASP A 491 40.70 -3.60 0.18
C ASP A 491 40.61 -4.48 1.45
N LEU A 492 39.61 -5.35 1.56
CA LEU A 492 39.50 -6.34 2.64
C LEU A 492 40.71 -7.30 2.67
N ASN A 493 41.10 -7.83 1.51
CA ASN A 493 42.26 -8.72 1.39
C ASN A 493 43.56 -8.00 1.78
N ARG A 494 43.72 -6.73 1.34
CA ARG A 494 44.88 -5.91 1.73
C ARG A 494 44.92 -5.70 3.24
N MET A 495 43.79 -5.34 3.84
CA MET A 495 43.68 -5.15 5.29
C MET A 495 43.99 -6.43 6.09
N ALA A 496 43.60 -7.60 5.58
CA ALA A 496 43.91 -8.89 6.20
C ALA A 496 45.40 -9.27 6.08
N ILE A 497 46.07 -8.87 5.00
CA ILE A 497 47.52 -9.05 4.84
C ILE A 497 48.28 -8.10 5.77
N GLU A 498 47.86 -6.84 5.84
CA GLU A 498 48.44 -5.82 6.73
C GLU A 498 48.26 -6.20 8.22
N SER A 499 47.12 -6.74 8.63
CA SER A 499 46.91 -7.19 10.01
C SER A 499 47.84 -8.35 10.37
N LYS A 500 47.97 -9.36 9.50
CA LYS A 500 48.93 -10.46 9.69
C LYS A 500 50.38 -9.98 9.70
N ALA A 501 50.72 -8.97 8.91
CA ALA A 501 52.05 -8.37 8.90
C ALA A 501 52.33 -7.59 10.18
N LYS A 502 51.34 -6.84 10.69
CA LYS A 502 51.42 -6.17 11.99
C LYS A 502 51.54 -7.16 13.14
N GLU A 503 50.74 -8.21 13.20
CA GLU A 503 50.89 -9.26 14.23
C GLU A 503 52.29 -9.90 14.21
N LYS A 504 52.83 -10.18 13.02
CA LYS A 504 54.22 -10.66 12.88
C LYS A 504 55.22 -9.61 13.34
N SER A 505 55.06 -8.35 12.95
CA SER A 505 55.92 -7.24 13.35
C SER A 505 55.89 -7.02 14.87
N ASP A 506 54.72 -7.01 15.49
CA ASP A 506 54.56 -6.84 16.94
C ASP A 506 55.14 -8.05 17.69
N PHE A 507 54.99 -9.26 17.14
CA PHE A 507 55.69 -10.44 17.66
C PHE A 507 57.21 -10.30 17.58
N PHE A 508 57.74 -9.77 16.47
CA PHE A 508 59.17 -9.49 16.31
C PHE A 508 59.65 -8.38 17.26
N GLN A 509 58.95 -7.24 17.35
CA GLN A 509 59.33 -6.10 18.19
C GLN A 509 59.25 -6.41 19.68
N ASN A 510 58.29 -7.24 20.10
CA ASN A 510 58.14 -7.63 21.51
C ASN A 510 59.14 -8.71 21.95
N LYS A 511 59.80 -9.40 21.01
CA LYS A 511 60.78 -10.48 21.31
C LYS A 511 62.21 -10.19 20.85
N PHE A 512 62.44 -9.22 19.97
CA PHE A 512 63.74 -8.92 19.37
C PHE A 512 64.19 -7.50 19.73
N ASN A 513 65.30 -7.39 20.47
CA ASN A 513 65.87 -6.12 20.87
C ASN A 513 66.87 -5.61 19.81
N SER A 514 66.37 -4.84 18.84
CA SER A 514 67.16 -4.34 17.69
C SER A 514 68.35 -3.48 18.10
N THR A 515 68.24 -2.70 19.19
CA THR A 515 69.35 -1.89 19.70
C THR A 515 70.48 -2.76 20.25
N VAL A 516 70.14 -3.81 21.00
CA VAL A 516 71.13 -4.77 21.51
C VAL A 516 71.78 -5.54 20.37
N PHE A 517 71.00 -5.95 19.34
CA PHE A 517 71.54 -6.57 18.13
C PHE A 517 72.61 -5.69 17.47
N LEU A 518 72.30 -4.41 17.21
CA LEU A 518 73.23 -3.50 16.55
C LEU A 518 74.48 -3.22 17.38
N ILE A 519 74.33 -3.01 18.69
CA ILE A 519 75.48 -2.77 19.59
C ILE A 519 76.37 -4.00 19.63
N THR A 520 75.81 -5.19 19.85
CA THR A 520 76.59 -6.44 19.93
C THR A 520 77.22 -6.82 18.58
N LEU A 521 76.55 -6.51 17.47
CA LEU A 521 77.09 -6.73 16.12
C LEU A 521 78.26 -5.80 15.84
N ILE A 522 78.12 -4.50 16.11
CA ILE A 522 79.21 -3.53 15.90
C ILE A 522 80.41 -3.87 16.77
N LEU A 523 80.17 -4.23 18.04
CA LEU A 523 81.22 -4.58 18.98
C LEU A 523 81.89 -5.92 18.63
N GLY A 524 81.11 -6.89 18.15
CA GLY A 524 81.63 -8.15 17.63
C GLY A 524 82.49 -7.97 16.37
N ILE A 525 82.02 -7.14 15.43
CA ILE A 525 82.75 -6.81 14.21
C ILE A 525 84.06 -6.09 14.55
N THR A 526 84.05 -5.09 15.45
CA THR A 526 85.28 -4.39 15.84
C THR A 526 86.29 -5.33 16.50
N VAL A 527 85.85 -6.22 17.39
CA VAL A 527 86.73 -7.23 18.01
C VAL A 527 87.31 -8.18 16.98
N THR A 528 86.51 -8.66 16.02
CA THR A 528 87.00 -9.57 14.97
C THR A 528 87.96 -8.88 14.00
N THR A 529 87.70 -7.63 13.61
CA THR A 529 88.66 -6.85 12.81
C THR A 529 89.93 -6.48 13.59
N PHE A 530 89.85 -6.26 14.90
CA PHE A 530 91.01 -5.98 15.74
C PHE A 530 91.91 -7.22 15.90
N LEU A 531 91.30 -8.39 16.12
CA LEU A 531 92.03 -9.66 16.20
C LEU A 531 92.69 -10.03 14.86
N PHE A 532 92.00 -9.77 13.73
CA PHE A 532 92.61 -9.90 12.40
C PHE A 532 93.83 -8.98 12.24
N SER A 533 93.75 -7.73 12.69
CA SER A 533 94.85 -6.77 12.59
C SER A 533 96.06 -7.11 13.48
N LEU A 534 95.89 -7.96 14.51
CA LEU A 534 96.97 -8.39 15.40
C LEU A 534 97.60 -9.73 15.01
N GLY A 535 96.81 -10.64 14.44
CA GLY A 535 97.25 -11.99 14.11
C GLY A 535 97.62 -12.22 12.64
N GLU A 536 97.24 -11.32 11.73
CA GLU A 536 97.31 -11.46 10.26
C GLU A 536 96.67 -12.74 9.67
N ASP A 537 95.99 -13.55 10.48
CA ASP A 537 95.30 -14.76 10.06
C ASP A 537 93.87 -14.48 9.57
N PHE A 538 93.63 -14.78 8.29
CA PHE A 538 92.33 -14.59 7.64
C PHE A 538 91.19 -15.44 8.26
N GLU A 539 91.53 -16.50 9.00
CA GLU A 539 90.56 -17.36 9.68
C GLU A 539 89.69 -16.60 10.69
N TYR A 540 90.22 -15.54 11.32
CA TYR A 540 89.46 -14.70 12.25
C TYR A 540 88.34 -13.90 11.56
N ILE A 541 88.49 -13.54 10.29
CA ILE A 541 87.42 -12.90 9.52
C ILE A 541 86.40 -13.95 9.07
N LEU A 542 86.88 -15.08 8.51
CA LEU A 542 86.05 -16.11 7.91
C LEU A 542 85.09 -16.74 8.93
N PHE A 543 85.57 -17.02 10.15
CA PHE A 543 84.76 -17.58 11.23
C PHE A 543 84.18 -16.54 12.19
N GLY A 544 84.85 -15.39 12.34
CA GLY A 544 84.44 -14.36 13.28
C GLY A 544 83.18 -13.59 12.85
N LEU A 545 83.02 -13.27 11.56
CA LEU A 545 81.84 -12.54 11.09
C LEU A 545 80.53 -13.36 11.21
N PRO A 546 80.48 -14.65 10.81
CA PRO A 546 79.30 -15.48 11.05
C PRO A 546 79.01 -15.68 12.54
N LEU A 547 80.05 -15.89 13.36
CA LEU A 547 79.90 -16.10 14.79
C LEU A 547 79.38 -14.84 15.51
N THR A 548 79.88 -13.66 15.14
CA THR A 548 79.40 -12.39 15.71
C THR A 548 77.97 -12.09 15.31
N LEU A 549 77.55 -12.40 14.07
CA LEU A 549 76.16 -12.29 13.64
C LEU A 549 75.24 -13.23 14.44
N PHE A 550 75.69 -14.47 14.68
CA PHE A 550 74.96 -15.45 15.51
C PHE A 550 74.87 -15.03 16.98
N ILE A 551 75.98 -14.60 17.59
CA ILE A 551 76.01 -14.14 18.99
C ILE A 551 75.13 -12.89 19.16
N SER A 552 75.17 -11.97 18.21
CA SER A 552 74.34 -10.75 18.25
C SER A 552 72.84 -11.09 18.15
N PHE A 553 72.48 -12.06 17.31
CA PHE A 553 71.11 -12.56 17.20
C PHE A 553 70.62 -13.24 18.49
N MET A 554 71.47 -14.05 19.13
CA MET A 554 71.17 -14.69 20.42
C MET A 554 71.08 -13.68 21.56
N ALA A 555 71.96 -12.68 21.59
CA ALA A 555 71.94 -11.61 22.59
C ALA A 555 70.66 -10.75 22.47
N ALA A 556 70.24 -10.44 21.24
CA ALA A 556 69.04 -9.65 20.96
C ALA A 556 67.72 -10.36 21.31
N THR A 557 67.71 -11.70 21.36
CA THR A 557 66.54 -12.51 21.73
C THR A 557 66.48 -12.83 23.23
N ILE A 558 67.62 -12.88 23.92
CA ILE A 558 67.71 -13.18 25.36
C ILE A 558 67.56 -11.92 26.22
N ILE A 559 68.07 -10.77 25.76
CA ILE A 559 68.07 -9.52 26.54
C ILE A 559 66.75 -8.77 26.32
N LYS A 560 65.76 -9.08 27.16
CA LYS A 560 64.46 -8.39 27.22
C LYS A 560 64.64 -6.89 27.44
N LYS A 561 63.91 -6.10 26.64
CA LYS A 561 63.81 -4.64 26.76
C LYS A 561 63.24 -4.29 28.16
N LYS A 562 64.01 -3.57 28.99
CA LYS A 562 63.45 -2.83 30.13
C LYS A 562 62.97 -1.49 29.57
N GLU A 563 61.68 -1.21 29.68
CA GLU A 563 61.14 0.09 29.26
C GLU A 563 61.73 1.22 30.09
N PRO A 564 62.11 2.37 29.49
CA PRO A 564 62.33 3.58 30.22
C PRO A 564 60.97 4.25 30.47
N SER A 565 60.59 4.32 31.74
CA SER A 565 59.56 5.22 32.24
C SER A 565 60.12 6.64 32.31
N MET A 566 59.47 7.62 31.67
CA MET A 566 59.21 8.92 32.30
C MET A 566 58.23 9.77 31.48
N ASN A 567 57.31 10.38 32.22
CA ASN A 567 56.15 11.17 31.84
C ASN A 567 56.49 12.62 31.45
N ASP A 568 55.42 13.30 31.03
CA ASP A 568 55.06 14.73 31.16
C ASP A 568 54.98 15.43 29.79
N GLU A 569 53.84 15.98 29.33
CA GLU A 569 52.80 16.72 30.06
C GLU A 569 51.38 16.59 29.43
N PRO A 570 50.33 16.92 30.22
CA PRO A 570 48.94 16.92 29.80
C PRO A 570 48.49 18.31 29.30
N SER A 571 47.77 18.39 28.18
CA SER A 571 46.99 19.59 27.83
C SER A 571 45.55 19.42 28.29
N LYS A 572 45.21 20.22 29.33
CA LYS A 572 43.89 20.35 29.92
C LYS A 572 42.88 20.98 28.96
N ASP A 573 41.66 20.46 29.07
CA ASP A 573 40.41 21.11 28.75
C ASP A 573 40.39 22.63 29.01
N THR A 574 39.90 23.38 28.04
CA THR A 574 39.22 24.64 28.30
C THR A 574 37.89 24.64 27.55
N LYS A 575 36.81 24.29 28.27
CA LYS A 575 35.47 24.78 27.96
C LYS A 575 35.48 26.29 28.15
N THR A 576 35.23 27.08 27.11
CA THR A 576 34.63 28.41 27.28
C THR A 576 33.62 28.67 26.17
N LYS A 577 32.39 28.82 26.66
CA LYS A 577 31.17 29.40 26.12
C LYS A 577 31.27 30.20 24.80
N MET A 578 30.26 29.96 23.97
CA MET A 578 29.72 30.87 22.95
C MET A 578 29.79 32.35 23.35
N PRO A 579 30.03 33.24 22.38
CA PRO A 579 29.17 34.37 22.13
C PRO A 579 28.17 33.98 21.02
N SER A 580 26.89 34.03 21.40
CA SER A 580 25.76 34.20 20.50
C SER A 580 26.01 35.36 19.54
N ILE A 581 26.07 35.06 18.24
CA ILE A 581 25.76 36.05 17.20
C ILE A 581 24.39 35.65 16.64
N ASP A 582 23.36 36.15 17.31
CA ASP A 582 22.06 36.39 16.69
C ASP A 582 22.27 37.44 15.60
N MET A 583 22.39 36.99 14.36
CA MET A 583 22.07 37.80 13.18
C MET A 583 21.35 36.93 12.15
N ARG A 584 20.02 36.95 12.27
CA ARG A 584 19.02 36.82 11.21
C ARG A 584 19.08 35.54 10.37
N GLU A 585 18.24 34.57 10.74
CA GLU A 585 17.67 33.56 9.84
C GLU A 585 16.70 34.13 8.78
N GLU A 586 16.75 35.43 8.51
CA GLU A 586 16.44 35.99 7.19
C GLU A 586 17.71 35.84 6.32
N SER A 587 17.87 34.91 5.39
CA SER A 587 16.93 33.98 4.76
C SER A 587 17.71 33.11 3.75
N LYS A 588 18.23 31.94 4.16
CA LYS A 588 18.80 30.98 3.17
C LYS A 588 17.75 30.65 2.10
N GLU A 589 16.50 30.54 2.51
CA GLU A 589 15.37 30.29 1.63
C GLU A 589 15.03 31.49 0.70
N GLU A 590 15.09 32.74 1.16
CA GLU A 590 14.88 33.87 0.24
C GLU A 590 16.07 34.08 -0.70
N LYS A 591 17.31 33.80 -0.27
CA LYS A 591 18.48 33.78 -1.17
C LYS A 591 18.30 32.72 -2.26
N MET A 592 17.84 31.52 -1.91
CA MET A 592 17.53 30.47 -2.88
C MET A 592 16.35 30.83 -3.79
N ASN A 593 15.32 31.48 -3.26
CA ASN A 593 14.17 31.96 -4.03
C ASN A 593 14.54 33.12 -4.98
N GLN A 594 15.46 34.01 -4.58
CA GLN A 594 15.99 35.06 -5.45
C GLN A 594 16.79 34.47 -6.62
N ILE A 595 17.68 33.51 -6.35
CA ILE A 595 18.40 32.75 -7.39
C ILE A 595 17.41 32.06 -8.32
N ALA A 596 16.43 31.34 -7.77
CA ALA A 596 15.44 30.61 -8.55
C ALA A 596 14.57 31.53 -9.42
N LYS A 597 14.13 32.69 -8.90
CA LYS A 597 13.31 33.66 -9.63
C LYS A 597 14.07 34.32 -10.78
N ALA A 598 15.34 34.64 -10.57
CA ALA A 598 16.19 35.18 -11.63
C ALA A 598 16.49 34.11 -12.70
N ALA A 599 16.95 32.94 -12.28
CA ALA A 599 17.28 31.83 -13.18
C ALA A 599 16.07 31.33 -13.98
N SER A 600 14.88 31.30 -13.37
CA SER A 600 13.65 30.87 -14.06
C SER A 600 13.30 31.73 -15.27
N LYS A 601 13.70 33.01 -15.32
CA LYS A 601 13.44 33.87 -16.49
C LYS A 601 14.28 33.50 -17.71
N HIS A 602 15.47 32.93 -17.48
CA HIS A 602 16.38 32.51 -18.54
C HIS A 602 16.16 31.04 -18.92
N VAL A 603 15.77 30.21 -17.95
CA VAL A 603 15.57 28.77 -18.14
C VAL A 603 14.15 28.44 -18.61
N PHE A 604 13.11 29.12 -18.13
CA PHE A 604 11.73 28.91 -18.59
C PHE A 604 11.26 30.11 -19.41
N PRO A 605 11.15 30.00 -20.75
CA PRO A 605 10.81 31.15 -21.59
C PRO A 605 9.38 31.62 -21.32
N ALA A 606 9.18 32.94 -21.21
CA ALA A 606 7.83 33.50 -21.01
C ALA A 606 6.94 33.30 -22.25
N ASN A 607 7.53 33.43 -23.45
CA ASN A 607 6.91 33.20 -24.74
C ASN A 607 7.56 31.98 -25.39
N TYR A 608 6.76 31.03 -25.87
CA TYR A 608 7.22 29.78 -26.47
C TYR A 608 6.38 29.46 -27.71
N HIS A 609 6.97 28.78 -28.70
CA HIS A 609 6.24 28.36 -29.89
C HIS A 609 5.63 26.96 -29.72
N HIS A 610 6.35 26.07 -29.04
CA HIS A 610 5.88 24.74 -28.66
C HIS A 610 5.86 24.55 -27.15
N ILE A 611 4.76 23.97 -26.63
CA ILE A 611 4.58 23.73 -25.18
C ILE A 611 5.69 22.85 -24.58
N SER A 612 6.33 22.02 -25.41
CA SER A 612 7.48 21.18 -25.04
C SER A 612 8.75 21.97 -24.71
N GLU A 613 8.90 23.21 -25.17
CA GLU A 613 10.06 24.08 -24.86
C GLU A 613 10.15 24.44 -23.38
N LYS A 614 9.05 24.26 -22.64
CA LYS A 614 8.98 24.48 -21.19
C LYS A 614 9.14 23.21 -20.36
N VAL A 615 9.46 22.08 -21.01
CA VAL A 615 9.58 20.77 -20.38
C VAL A 615 11.00 20.25 -20.54
N TYR A 616 11.69 20.02 -19.42
CA TYR A 616 13.08 19.59 -19.44
C TYR A 616 13.27 18.18 -18.87
N SER A 617 14.20 17.42 -19.42
CA SER A 617 14.86 16.31 -18.74
C SER A 617 15.96 16.83 -17.79
N SER A 618 16.47 15.97 -16.91
CA SER A 618 17.62 16.31 -16.05
C SER A 618 18.83 16.81 -16.86
N GLN A 619 19.15 16.14 -17.99
CA GLN A 619 20.28 16.52 -18.83
C GLN A 619 20.02 17.84 -19.56
N SER A 620 18.89 17.96 -20.26
CA SER A 620 18.56 19.18 -21.01
C SER A 620 18.42 20.41 -20.12
N LEU A 621 18.05 20.23 -18.84
CA LEU A 621 18.02 21.33 -17.87
C LEU A 621 19.42 21.83 -17.56
N LYS A 622 20.38 20.92 -17.34
CA LYS A 622 21.78 21.26 -17.10
C LYS A 622 22.39 21.98 -18.29
N ASP A 623 22.16 21.46 -19.49
CA ASP A 623 22.62 22.08 -20.74
C ASP A 623 22.07 23.51 -20.85
N LYS A 624 20.77 23.70 -20.60
CA LYS A 624 20.12 25.02 -20.64
C LYS A 624 20.63 25.99 -19.57
N ILE A 625 20.95 25.49 -18.36
CA ILE A 625 21.58 26.30 -17.31
C ILE A 625 22.98 26.72 -17.73
N GLN A 626 23.74 25.81 -18.34
CA GLN A 626 25.10 26.08 -18.80
C GLN A 626 25.12 27.14 -19.92
N ASP A 627 24.17 27.08 -20.85
CA ASP A 627 24.04 28.05 -21.95
C ASP A 627 23.79 29.48 -21.45
N HIS A 628 23.12 29.64 -20.31
CA HIS A 628 22.73 30.94 -19.74
C HIS A 628 23.44 31.27 -18.43
N ILE A 629 24.49 30.53 -18.07
CA ILE A 629 25.10 30.62 -16.73
C ILE A 629 25.67 32.01 -16.43
N GLU A 630 26.30 32.65 -17.43
CA GLU A 630 26.88 34.00 -17.31
C GLU A 630 25.80 35.07 -17.13
N GLU A 631 24.71 34.98 -17.90
CA GLU A 631 23.57 35.89 -17.80
C GLU A 631 22.89 35.77 -16.42
N ILE A 632 22.69 34.54 -15.96
CA ILE A 632 22.09 34.26 -14.65
C ILE A 632 23.01 34.79 -13.54
N LYS A 633 24.32 34.55 -13.63
CA LYS A 633 25.33 35.06 -12.69
C LYS A 633 25.32 36.60 -12.61
N LEU A 634 25.19 37.29 -13.74
CA LEU A 634 25.09 38.75 -13.80
C LEU A 634 23.78 39.29 -13.20
N SER A 635 22.69 38.53 -13.30
CA SER A 635 21.38 38.90 -12.78
C SER A 635 21.21 38.67 -11.27
N VAL A 636 22.10 37.89 -10.63
CA VAL A 636 22.02 37.52 -9.21
C VAL A 636 23.22 38.08 -8.42
N PRO A 637 23.04 39.11 -7.57
CA PRO A 637 24.13 39.73 -6.82
C PRO A 637 24.95 38.77 -5.95
N VAL A 638 24.32 37.71 -5.43
CA VAL A 638 24.96 36.70 -4.57
C VAL A 638 25.91 35.79 -5.36
N LEU A 639 25.65 35.55 -6.64
CA LEU A 639 26.45 34.66 -7.49
C LEU A 639 27.62 35.38 -8.18
N LYS A 640 27.60 36.73 -8.23
CA LYS A 640 28.68 37.53 -8.85
C LYS A 640 30.06 37.34 -8.21
N LYS A 641 30.11 37.02 -6.92
CA LYS A 641 31.35 36.87 -6.15
C LYS A 641 31.96 35.47 -6.23
N GLU A 642 31.25 34.49 -6.79
CA GLU A 642 31.72 33.11 -6.89
C GLU A 642 32.55 32.94 -8.17
N ALA A 643 33.81 32.54 -8.01
CA ALA A 643 34.75 32.36 -9.11
C ALA A 643 34.57 31.01 -9.81
N ASP A 644 34.08 30.00 -9.08
CA ASP A 644 33.86 28.65 -9.60
C ASP A 644 32.52 28.54 -10.36
N MET A 645 32.61 28.44 -11.69
CA MET A 645 31.44 28.31 -12.56
C MET A 645 30.70 26.98 -12.38
N GLN A 646 31.37 25.90 -11.98
CA GLN A 646 30.69 24.62 -11.71
C GLN A 646 29.86 24.69 -10.43
N LYS A 647 30.38 25.39 -9.42
CA LYS A 647 29.64 25.67 -8.18
C LYS A 647 28.48 26.62 -8.39
N VAL A 648 28.60 27.59 -9.31
CA VAL A 648 27.48 28.44 -9.74
C VAL A 648 26.41 27.60 -10.44
N ALA A 649 26.79 26.72 -11.38
CA ALA A 649 25.88 25.85 -12.10
C ALA A 649 25.07 24.94 -11.15
N SER A 650 25.75 24.28 -10.21
CA SER A 650 25.09 23.37 -9.25
C SER A 650 24.15 24.11 -8.28
N THR A 651 24.53 25.33 -7.88
CA THR A 651 23.69 26.18 -7.03
C THR A 651 22.42 26.62 -7.78
N ILE A 652 22.55 27.00 -9.06
CA ILE A 652 21.41 27.35 -9.92
C ILE A 652 20.50 26.14 -10.14
N GLU A 653 21.08 24.98 -10.46
CA GLU A 653 20.33 23.72 -10.67
C GLU A 653 19.50 23.37 -9.43
N HIS A 654 20.12 23.39 -8.24
CA HIS A 654 19.43 23.10 -6.99
C HIS A 654 18.31 24.12 -6.70
N SER A 655 18.52 25.41 -6.96
CA SER A 655 17.51 26.46 -6.80
C SER A 655 16.34 26.30 -7.78
N ILE A 656 16.59 25.93 -9.03
CA ILE A 656 15.55 25.68 -10.03
C ILE A 656 14.73 24.44 -9.68
N LEU A 657 15.36 23.35 -9.24
CA LEU A 657 14.66 22.14 -8.83
C LEU A 657 13.73 22.39 -7.63
N ASN A 658 14.13 23.25 -6.69
CA ASN A 658 13.28 23.65 -5.55
C ASN A 658 11.99 24.39 -5.97
N THR A 659 12.03 25.09 -7.10
CA THR A 659 10.89 25.84 -7.66
C THR A 659 10.21 25.15 -8.85
N SER A 660 10.63 23.92 -9.15
CA SER A 660 10.09 23.09 -10.22
C SER A 660 9.36 21.86 -9.67
N ILE A 661 8.65 21.17 -10.55
CA ILE A 661 8.03 19.88 -10.30
C ILE A 661 8.73 18.86 -11.18
N THR A 662 9.28 17.84 -10.54
CA THR A 662 9.89 16.68 -11.19
C THR A 662 8.90 15.53 -11.17
N ILE A 663 8.46 15.09 -12.33
CA ILE A 663 7.65 13.89 -12.52
C ILE A 663 8.61 12.77 -12.90
N ALA A 664 8.80 11.81 -11.99
CA ALA A 664 9.56 10.60 -12.27
C ALA A 664 8.65 9.58 -12.98
N ILE A 665 9.15 8.99 -14.06
CA ILE A 665 8.42 8.00 -14.85
C ILE A 665 8.78 6.61 -14.30
N PRO A 666 7.80 5.78 -13.91
CA PRO A 666 8.03 4.44 -13.40
C PRO A 666 8.84 3.59 -14.39
N GLY A 667 9.78 2.78 -13.87
CA GLY A 667 10.70 2.00 -14.70
C GLY A 667 10.01 1.04 -15.66
N ASP A 668 8.84 0.51 -15.29
CA ASP A 668 7.98 -0.35 -16.13
C ASP A 668 7.30 0.39 -17.31
N VAL A 669 7.28 1.72 -17.27
CA VAL A 669 6.70 2.60 -18.29
C VAL A 669 7.78 3.37 -19.07
N THR A 670 9.04 3.34 -18.60
CA THR A 670 10.15 3.97 -19.32
C THR A 670 10.43 3.31 -20.66
N VAL A 671 10.74 4.14 -21.67
CA VAL A 671 11.03 3.70 -23.04
C VAL A 671 12.45 4.11 -23.40
N PRO A 672 13.24 3.27 -24.09
CA PRO A 672 14.55 3.66 -24.61
C PRO A 672 14.44 4.96 -25.43
N ASN A 673 15.40 5.87 -25.26
CA ASN A 673 15.44 7.18 -25.93
C ASN A 673 14.32 8.17 -25.54
N LYS A 674 13.64 7.95 -24.41
CA LYS A 674 12.76 8.94 -23.78
C LYS A 674 13.26 9.28 -22.38
N PRO A 675 13.04 10.52 -21.90
CA PRO A 675 13.52 10.92 -20.58
C PRO A 675 12.77 10.13 -19.50
N SER A 676 13.50 9.66 -18.48
CA SER A 676 12.97 8.94 -17.31
C SER A 676 12.35 9.88 -16.27
N SER A 677 12.52 11.19 -16.43
CA SER A 677 11.83 12.21 -15.66
C SER A 677 11.63 13.48 -16.49
N ILE A 678 10.56 14.21 -16.19
CA ILE A 678 10.31 15.54 -16.76
C ILE A 678 10.23 16.59 -15.65
N ILE A 679 10.78 17.77 -15.93
CA ILE A 679 10.91 18.89 -15.02
C ILE A 679 10.14 20.06 -15.64
N ILE A 680 9.20 20.59 -14.87
CA ILE A 680 8.32 21.69 -15.28
C ILE A 680 8.34 22.73 -14.17
N SER A 681 8.35 24.02 -14.52
CA SER A 681 8.20 25.09 -13.52
C SER A 681 6.94 24.89 -12.69
N ARG A 682 7.01 25.05 -11.36
CA ARG A 682 5.86 24.90 -10.48
C ARG A 682 4.75 25.90 -10.81
N ASN A 683 5.09 27.08 -11.32
CA ASN A 683 4.10 28.10 -11.70
C ASN A 683 3.30 27.68 -12.94
N ASP A 684 3.98 27.21 -13.98
CA ASP A 684 3.33 26.68 -15.18
C ASP A 684 2.51 25.43 -14.86
N PHE A 685 3.08 24.51 -14.06
CA PHE A 685 2.37 23.31 -13.65
C PHE A 685 1.14 23.59 -12.76
N LYS A 686 1.08 24.71 -12.02
CA LYS A 686 -0.11 25.13 -11.26
C LYS A 686 -1.25 25.60 -12.17
N ALA A 687 -0.95 26.14 -13.36
CA ALA A 687 -1.96 26.65 -14.28
C ALA A 687 -2.75 25.50 -14.94
N PRO A 688 -4.10 25.43 -14.77
CA PRO A 688 -4.91 24.38 -15.41
C PRO A 688 -4.82 24.39 -16.94
N LEU A 689 -4.74 25.57 -17.54
CA LEU A 689 -4.62 25.74 -18.98
C LEU A 689 -3.33 25.13 -19.52
N TYR A 690 -2.20 25.38 -18.86
CA TYR A 690 -0.90 24.81 -19.24
C TYR A 690 -0.90 23.28 -19.14
N ARG A 691 -1.42 22.72 -18.05
CA ARG A 691 -1.53 21.26 -17.89
C ARG A 691 -2.36 20.62 -18.99
N ARG A 692 -3.48 21.26 -19.38
CA ARG A 692 -4.34 20.81 -20.47
C ARG A 692 -3.63 20.87 -21.82
N GLN A 693 -3.01 22.00 -22.15
CA GLN A 693 -2.23 22.15 -23.40
C GLN A 693 -1.10 21.13 -23.52
N LEU A 694 -0.40 20.86 -22.41
CA LEU A 694 0.66 19.86 -22.40
C LEU A 694 0.12 18.42 -22.52
N ALA A 695 -1.03 18.12 -21.91
CA ALA A 695 -1.70 16.83 -22.08
C ALA A 695 -2.23 16.65 -23.52
N ASP A 696 -2.75 17.71 -24.13
CA ASP A 696 -3.20 17.73 -25.52
C ASP A 696 -2.02 17.46 -26.47
N PHE A 697 -0.87 18.11 -26.25
CA PHE A 697 0.37 17.83 -26.98
C PHE A 697 0.80 16.36 -26.87
N TYR A 698 0.77 15.78 -25.66
CA TYR A 698 1.09 14.36 -25.52
C TYR A 698 0.05 13.42 -26.14
N ARG A 699 -1.22 13.82 -26.23
CA ARG A 699 -2.24 13.06 -26.98
C ARG A 699 -1.95 13.07 -28.47
N GLU A 700 -1.55 14.21 -29.03
CA GLU A 700 -1.14 14.29 -30.44
C GLU A 700 0.11 13.43 -30.72
N GLU A 701 1.12 13.48 -29.85
CA GLU A 701 2.32 12.63 -29.97
C GLU A 701 2.01 11.14 -29.83
N MET A 702 1.07 10.79 -28.95
CA MET A 702 0.58 9.42 -28.80
C MET A 702 -0.15 8.93 -30.06
N GLU A 703 -1.01 9.75 -30.67
CA GLU A 703 -1.73 9.40 -31.90
C GLU A 703 -0.79 9.16 -33.09
N LYS A 704 0.28 9.97 -33.22
CA LYS A 704 1.34 9.77 -34.23
C LYS A 704 2.07 8.43 -34.05
N LYS A 705 2.07 7.86 -32.84
CA LYS A 705 2.83 6.65 -32.45
C LYS A 705 1.93 5.49 -31.99
N LYS A 706 0.66 5.49 -32.38
CA LYS A 706 -0.38 4.54 -31.94
C LYS A 706 -0.07 3.05 -32.15
N THR A 707 0.90 2.71 -33.00
CA THR A 707 1.33 1.32 -33.26
C THR A 707 2.35 0.80 -32.25
N ASP A 708 3.02 1.68 -31.50
CA ASP A 708 4.01 1.30 -30.49
C ASP A 708 3.38 1.29 -29.09
N LYS A 709 3.17 0.09 -28.55
CA LYS A 709 2.54 -0.11 -27.23
C LYS A 709 3.34 0.51 -26.09
N ALA A 710 4.68 0.54 -26.17
CA ALA A 710 5.53 1.11 -25.12
C ALA A 710 5.41 2.63 -25.10
N LEU A 711 5.48 3.27 -26.27
CA LEU A 711 5.27 4.73 -26.40
C LEU A 711 3.85 5.15 -26.01
N VAL A 712 2.83 4.37 -26.37
CA VAL A 712 1.44 4.64 -25.94
C VAL A 712 1.34 4.56 -24.42
N GLY A 713 1.97 3.57 -23.77
CA GLY A 713 2.04 3.48 -22.31
C GLY A 713 2.70 4.70 -21.67
N TYR A 714 3.83 5.13 -22.24
CA TYR A 714 4.59 6.30 -21.80
C TYR A 714 3.77 7.59 -21.85
N TYR A 715 3.18 7.90 -23.01
CA TYR A 715 2.37 9.12 -23.15
C TYR A 715 1.10 9.08 -22.31
N LYS A 716 0.46 7.91 -22.19
CA LYS A 716 -0.72 7.72 -21.34
C LYS A 716 -0.41 7.99 -19.86
N PHE A 717 0.75 7.59 -19.37
CA PHE A 717 1.20 7.92 -18.02
C PHE A 717 1.34 9.44 -17.83
N LEU A 718 1.98 10.13 -18.78
CA LEU A 718 2.15 11.59 -18.73
C LEU A 718 0.82 12.33 -18.76
N ILE A 719 -0.10 11.93 -19.64
CA ILE A 719 -1.46 12.51 -19.74
C ILE A 719 -2.22 12.31 -18.42
N ASN A 720 -2.28 11.08 -17.90
CA ASN A 720 -2.93 10.79 -16.62
C ASN A 720 -2.31 11.57 -15.46
N THR A 721 -0.99 11.75 -15.48
CA THR A 721 -0.29 12.53 -14.46
C THR A 721 -0.69 14.00 -14.50
N LEU A 722 -0.83 14.58 -15.69
CA LEU A 722 -1.20 15.98 -15.88
C LEU A 722 -2.68 16.27 -15.57
N GLU A 723 -3.57 15.33 -15.89
CA GLU A 723 -5.02 15.53 -15.76
C GLU A 723 -5.60 15.06 -14.43
N ILE A 724 -5.08 13.95 -13.90
CA ILE A 724 -5.68 13.23 -12.76
C ILE A 724 -4.76 13.27 -11.54
N GLU A 725 -3.46 12.97 -11.72
CA GLU A 725 -2.53 12.83 -10.59
C GLU A 725 -1.80 14.11 -10.19
N TYR A 726 -2.01 15.21 -10.92
CA TYR A 726 -1.34 16.48 -10.68
C TYR A 726 -1.44 17.01 -9.23
N PRO A 727 -2.52 16.73 -8.43
CA PRO A 727 -2.56 17.18 -7.04
C PRO A 727 -1.45 16.59 -6.16
N LYS A 728 -0.94 15.38 -6.49
CA LYS A 728 0.18 14.75 -5.78
C LYS A 728 1.45 15.60 -5.83
N TYR A 729 1.63 16.34 -6.92
CA TYR A 729 2.82 17.14 -7.19
C TYR A 729 2.70 18.59 -6.73
N LEU A 730 1.47 19.07 -6.47
CA LEU A 730 1.20 20.41 -5.93
C LEU A 730 1.24 20.46 -4.40
N ASN A 731 1.00 19.34 -3.71
CA ASN A 731 0.84 19.26 -2.25
C ASN A 731 2.13 18.99 -1.46
N LYS A 732 3.32 19.27 -2.00
CA LYS A 732 4.56 19.23 -1.21
C LYS A 732 4.53 20.35 -0.16
N LYS A 733 4.02 20.04 1.04
CA LYS A 733 4.52 20.68 2.27
C LYS A 733 6.03 20.41 2.29
N ILE A 734 6.80 21.48 2.37
CA ILE A 734 8.24 21.44 2.60
C ILE A 734 8.46 20.54 3.82
N ARG A 735 9.16 19.42 3.60
CA ARG A 735 9.66 18.54 4.67
C ARG A 735 11.12 18.89 4.86
#